data_AF-A0A935CAV6-F1
#
_entry.id   AF-A0A935CAV6-F1
#
_cell.length_a   1.000
_cell.length_b   1.000
_cell.length_c   1.000
_cell.angle_alpha   90.00
_cell.angle_beta   90.00
_cell.angle_gamma   90.00
#
_symmetry.space_group_name_H-M   'P 1'
#
loop_
_entity.id
_entity.type
_entity.pdbx_description
1 polymer ?
#
loop_
_entity_poly.entity_id
_entity_poly.type
_entity_poly.pdbx_seq_one_letter_code
_entity_poly.pdbx_strand_id
1 'polypeptide(L)'
;MRSNTMLPHARLHSLYEQTLFCESNNIAGDYVECGTWKGGAVGLMLQVNQRYGASRRHVHLFDSFEGIPEPDANFDGEKAVAEAIQAGAGGDGRLVAVTGFYDSPGTLEINRELLESRIGYDPSFLHYHKGWFQDTLPAESSQVGDIAILRLDGDWYASTKVCLEHLYSKVVPGGFIIIDDYGCYEGCKRAVDEFLESQNLTPLSASHRQRGQVLDQGLMRILHFSDKDTDGGAAKAAHRLHCALRDAGHNSKMIVFRKTSMDPDVRQIQPPIPLGPLAYEYNRFKKRFLGNKRSHPTANYTFNFNLEPEIFEPDLFNESKIDIICLHWLSRLLNPRLIKALHDHYRCPIVWITADQEAVTGGCHYSFGCDNFKDSCGRCPQLDQSGPNDHSHRTWLDKRNYLSDIPIAFVAPTTWCADKIRLSSLFKNHKVENIPYPIDVKTFRPIERHIARDLLQLPQDKKIIFFGATYTDDKRKGMNQLIAALNIASTKLELNSNFKRQDVYLLVAGLNGEKILPLLPFDGKYTGLLHDDITLALAYQAADIFLCPSLEDAGPMMISEALLCGTPVVAFKTGIAPDIIENNLNGYVANIGDPEDLAHGIIQILTSNDHQNLSKYARSKALGFHDPTTVAAKHIDLYQKLS
;
A
#
# COMPACT_ATOMS: atom_id res chain seq x y z
N MET A 1 -1.45 -4.18 32.25
CA MET A 1 -2.28 -3.37 31.35
C MET A 1 -3.30 -4.20 30.58
N ARG A 2 -2.94 -5.29 29.89
CA ARG A 2 -3.89 -6.07 29.07
C ARG A 2 -5.14 -6.57 29.83
N SER A 3 -4.98 -7.02 31.07
CA SER A 3 -6.07 -7.48 31.94
C SER A 3 -7.06 -6.38 32.38
N ASN A 4 -6.74 -5.11 32.11
CA ASN A 4 -7.47 -3.94 32.63
C ASN A 4 -8.19 -3.16 31.52
N THR A 5 -8.29 -3.71 30.31
CA THR A 5 -9.04 -3.11 29.19
C THR A 5 -9.65 -4.21 28.31
N MET A 6 -10.89 -3.98 27.85
CA MET A 6 -11.58 -4.86 26.90
C MET A 6 -11.27 -4.51 25.45
N LEU A 7 -10.60 -3.38 25.19
CA LEU A 7 -10.27 -2.94 23.83
C LEU A 7 -9.42 -3.99 23.10
N PRO A 8 -9.70 -4.30 21.82
CA PRO A 8 -8.85 -5.15 21.01
C PRO A 8 -7.52 -4.45 20.70
N HIS A 9 -6.48 -5.22 20.34
CA HIS A 9 -5.15 -4.68 20.03
C HIS A 9 -5.17 -3.58 18.97
N ALA A 10 -6.04 -3.68 17.96
CA ALA A 10 -6.19 -2.66 16.93
C ALA A 10 -6.65 -1.31 17.50
N ARG A 11 -7.62 -1.31 18.44
CA ARG A 11 -8.09 -0.07 19.08
C ARG A 11 -7.04 0.50 20.05
N LEU A 12 -6.34 -0.36 20.79
CA LEU A 12 -5.21 0.08 21.63
C LEU A 12 -4.06 0.68 20.79
N HIS A 13 -3.75 0.10 19.63
CA HIS A 13 -2.76 0.66 18.72
C HIS A 13 -3.20 2.04 18.19
N SER A 14 -4.45 2.18 17.77
CA SER A 14 -5.03 3.47 17.38
C SER A 14 -4.90 4.51 18.50
N LEU A 15 -5.29 4.16 19.73
CA LEU A 15 -5.20 5.04 20.88
C LEU A 15 -3.74 5.45 21.17
N TYR A 16 -2.80 4.50 21.06
CA TYR A 16 -1.37 4.78 21.16
C TYR A 16 -0.90 5.79 20.10
N GLU A 17 -1.28 5.60 18.84
CA GLU A 17 -0.89 6.51 17.75
C GLU A 17 -1.47 7.92 17.93
N GLN A 18 -2.72 8.03 18.35
CA GLN A 18 -3.38 9.32 18.63
C GLN A 18 -2.73 10.03 19.81
N THR A 19 -2.41 9.30 20.88
CA THR A 19 -1.70 9.85 22.03
C THR A 19 -0.29 10.28 21.65
N LEU A 20 0.45 9.44 20.93
CA LEU A 20 1.79 9.75 20.46
C LEU A 20 1.79 10.97 19.54
N PHE A 21 0.77 11.12 18.70
CA PHE A 21 0.58 12.31 17.88
C PHE A 21 0.42 13.57 18.75
N CYS A 22 -0.44 13.54 19.76
CA CYS A 22 -0.64 14.69 20.66
C CYS A 22 0.66 15.09 21.34
N GLU A 23 1.44 14.12 21.84
CA GLU A 23 2.72 14.38 22.49
C GLU A 23 3.79 14.87 21.50
N SER A 24 3.91 14.23 20.34
CA SER A 24 4.94 14.57 19.34
C SER A 24 4.72 15.93 18.68
N ASN A 25 3.47 16.40 18.62
CA ASN A 25 3.11 17.68 18.01
C ASN A 25 2.76 18.76 19.05
N ASN A 26 2.98 18.49 20.34
CA ASN A 26 2.68 19.42 21.45
C ASN A 26 1.25 19.98 21.40
N ILE A 27 0.27 19.13 21.10
CA ILE A 27 -1.15 19.53 21.14
C ILE A 27 -1.49 19.88 22.59
N ALA A 28 -2.01 21.09 22.85
CA ALA A 28 -2.33 21.56 24.19
C ALA A 28 -3.57 20.84 24.78
N GLY A 29 -3.70 20.86 26.11
CA GLY A 29 -4.89 20.37 26.82
C GLY A 29 -4.72 19.04 27.55
N ASP A 30 -5.77 18.62 28.22
CA ASP A 30 -5.81 17.47 29.11
C ASP A 30 -6.31 16.21 28.41
N TYR A 31 -6.18 15.07 29.09
CA TYR A 31 -6.83 13.83 28.67
C TYR A 31 -8.13 13.65 29.45
N VAL A 32 -9.20 13.32 28.74
CA VAL A 32 -10.51 13.07 29.33
C VAL A 32 -11.04 11.73 28.84
N GLU A 33 -11.40 10.85 29.77
CA GLU A 33 -12.02 9.56 29.47
C GLU A 33 -13.33 9.42 30.25
N CYS A 34 -14.41 9.16 29.52
CA CYS A 34 -15.74 8.87 30.08
C CYS A 34 -16.02 7.38 29.87
N GLY A 35 -16.05 6.61 30.96
CA GLY A 35 -16.10 5.15 30.92
C GLY A 35 -14.70 4.54 30.94
N THR A 36 -14.19 4.30 32.14
CA THR A 36 -12.79 3.91 32.39
C THR A 36 -12.63 2.42 32.69
N TRP A 37 -13.69 1.78 33.19
CA TRP A 37 -13.68 0.40 33.67
C TRP A 37 -12.52 0.16 34.64
N LYS A 38 -11.50 -0.62 34.26
CA LYS A 38 -10.31 -0.93 35.08
C LYS A 38 -9.09 -0.04 34.76
N GLY A 39 -9.26 0.98 33.92
CA GLY A 39 -8.25 2.01 33.63
C GLY A 39 -7.18 1.64 32.61
N GLY A 40 -7.34 0.53 31.87
CA GLY A 40 -6.30 0.08 30.94
C GLY A 40 -6.10 0.96 29.70
N ALA A 41 -7.16 1.63 29.21
CA ALA A 41 -7.10 2.54 28.07
C ALA A 41 -6.42 3.86 28.45
N VAL A 42 -6.90 4.56 29.49
CA VAL A 42 -6.18 5.70 30.06
C VAL A 42 -4.75 5.34 30.46
N GLY A 43 -4.52 4.17 31.06
CA GLY A 43 -3.18 3.74 31.44
C GLY A 43 -2.20 3.72 30.27
N LEU A 44 -2.65 3.33 29.07
CA LEU A 44 -1.84 3.44 27.85
C LEU A 44 -1.53 4.90 27.52
N MET A 45 -2.53 5.80 27.59
CA MET A 45 -2.32 7.23 27.34
C MET A 45 -1.30 7.83 28.32
N LEU A 46 -1.38 7.47 29.60
CA LEU A 46 -0.46 7.94 30.64
C LEU A 46 0.98 7.48 30.38
N GLN A 47 1.18 6.23 29.98
CA GLN A 47 2.51 5.73 29.66
C GLN A 47 3.13 6.44 28.45
N VAL A 48 2.32 6.77 27.46
CA VAL A 48 2.77 7.56 26.29
C VAL A 48 3.15 8.98 26.74
N ASN A 49 2.32 9.67 27.51
CA ASN A 49 2.65 10.99 28.05
C ASN A 49 3.88 10.95 28.98
N GLN A 50 4.02 9.92 29.82
CA GLN A 50 5.20 9.76 30.68
C GLN A 50 6.49 9.66 29.88
N ARG A 51 6.44 8.95 28.74
CA ARG A 51 7.60 8.65 27.90
C ARG A 51 7.93 9.72 26.87
N TYR A 52 6.91 10.37 26.30
CA TYR A 52 7.05 11.26 25.14
C TYR A 52 6.54 12.68 25.40
N GLY A 53 5.76 12.91 26.45
CA GLY A 53 5.18 14.21 26.74
C GLY A 53 6.21 15.22 27.24
N ALA A 54 6.15 16.44 26.70
CA ALA A 54 6.97 17.56 27.16
C ALA A 54 6.61 18.01 28.59
N SER A 55 5.39 17.72 29.04
CA SER A 55 4.90 17.97 30.40
C SER A 55 3.86 16.91 30.79
N ARG A 56 3.57 16.80 32.09
CA ARG A 56 2.45 15.97 32.58
C ARG A 56 1.15 16.71 32.30
N ARG A 57 0.15 15.97 31.82
CA ARG A 57 -1.19 16.49 31.54
C ARG A 57 -2.10 16.17 32.72
N HIS A 58 -3.11 17.01 32.96
CA HIS A 58 -4.18 16.57 33.83
C HIS A 58 -5.05 15.53 33.11
N VAL A 59 -5.63 14.63 33.87
CA VAL A 59 -6.37 13.48 33.37
C VAL A 59 -7.68 13.39 34.13
N HIS A 60 -8.79 13.62 33.43
CA HIS A 60 -10.13 13.60 34.00
C HIS A 60 -10.81 12.27 33.67
N LEU A 61 -11.25 11.57 34.71
CA LEU A 61 -11.80 10.22 34.65
C LEU A 61 -13.23 10.25 35.15
N PHE A 62 -14.19 10.29 34.23
CA PHE A 62 -15.62 10.23 34.54
C PHE A 62 -16.08 8.78 34.48
N ASP A 63 -16.60 8.26 35.58
CA ASP A 63 -17.10 6.88 35.67
C ASP A 63 -18.03 6.73 36.89
N SER A 64 -19.08 5.91 36.79
CA SER A 64 -19.90 5.56 37.95
C SER A 64 -19.11 4.67 38.93
N PHE A 65 -18.19 3.86 38.40
CA PHE A 65 -17.55 2.72 39.06
C PHE A 65 -18.56 1.70 39.61
N GLU A 66 -19.79 1.74 39.09
CA GLU A 66 -20.91 0.90 39.48
C GLU A 66 -21.35 0.00 38.31
N GLY A 67 -20.86 0.27 37.10
CA GLY A 67 -21.21 -0.43 35.87
C GLY A 67 -22.00 0.46 34.93
N ILE A 68 -22.68 -0.18 34.00
CA ILE A 68 -23.46 0.46 32.93
C ILE A 68 -24.92 0.65 33.38
N PRO A 69 -25.60 1.77 33.07
CA PRO A 69 -27.00 1.96 33.46
C PRO A 69 -27.95 1.13 32.58
N GLU A 70 -29.23 1.09 32.94
CA GLU A 70 -30.26 0.43 32.13
C GLU A 70 -30.44 1.17 30.78
N PRO A 71 -30.44 0.49 29.62
CA PRO A 71 -30.66 1.16 28.33
C PRO A 71 -32.11 1.67 28.24
N ASP A 72 -32.36 2.66 27.38
CA ASP A 72 -33.71 3.13 27.02
C ASP A 72 -34.11 2.53 25.68
N ALA A 73 -35.16 1.70 25.67
CA ALA A 73 -35.65 1.03 24.48
C ALA A 73 -36.07 1.99 23.34
N ASN A 74 -36.37 3.25 23.65
CA ASN A 74 -36.72 4.26 22.65
C ASN A 74 -35.50 4.85 21.92
N PHE A 75 -34.30 4.68 22.47
CA PHE A 75 -33.08 5.32 21.96
C PHE A 75 -31.95 4.34 21.67
N ASP A 76 -31.77 3.31 22.50
CA ASP A 76 -30.57 2.45 22.48
C ASP A 76 -30.64 1.23 21.55
N GLY A 77 -31.83 0.96 21.01
CA GLY A 77 -32.05 -0.09 20.02
C GLY A 77 -32.26 -1.48 20.60
N GLU A 78 -32.72 -2.41 19.76
CA GLU A 78 -33.11 -3.76 20.18
C GLU A 78 -31.96 -4.56 20.80
N LYS A 79 -30.74 -4.36 20.28
CA LYS A 79 -29.54 -5.08 20.75
C LYS A 79 -29.21 -4.75 22.20
N ALA A 80 -29.15 -3.46 22.56
CA ALA A 80 -28.82 -3.03 23.92
C ALA A 80 -29.86 -3.54 24.94
N VAL A 81 -31.15 -3.45 24.57
CA VAL A 81 -32.26 -3.95 25.39
C VAL A 81 -32.20 -5.47 25.55
N ALA A 82 -31.92 -6.21 24.48
CA ALA A 82 -31.81 -7.67 24.55
C ALA A 82 -30.66 -8.12 25.47
N GLU A 83 -29.51 -7.46 25.40
CA GLU A 83 -28.37 -7.72 26.29
C GLU A 83 -28.70 -7.37 27.75
N ALA A 84 -29.40 -6.26 28.00
CA ALA A 84 -29.86 -5.89 29.34
C ALA A 84 -30.87 -6.89 29.93
N ILE A 85 -31.83 -7.36 29.13
CA ILE A 85 -32.79 -8.40 29.53
C ILE A 85 -32.08 -9.71 29.85
N GLN A 86 -31.07 -10.08 29.06
CA GLN A 86 -30.25 -11.26 29.34
C GLN A 86 -29.48 -11.14 30.66
N ALA A 87 -29.06 -9.92 31.01
CA ALA A 87 -28.44 -9.59 32.29
C ALA A 87 -29.47 -9.41 33.44
N GLY A 88 -30.77 -9.56 33.18
CA GLY A 88 -31.83 -9.44 34.18
C GLY A 88 -32.27 -8.01 34.49
N ALA A 89 -31.95 -7.05 33.63
CA ALA A 89 -32.44 -5.66 33.68
C ALA A 89 -33.53 -5.39 32.63
N GLY A 90 -34.18 -4.23 32.72
CA GLY A 90 -35.17 -3.78 31.75
C GLY A 90 -34.56 -2.92 30.64
N GLY A 91 -35.43 -2.13 30.00
CA GLY A 91 -35.08 -1.16 28.95
C GLY A 91 -35.72 0.21 29.20
N ASP A 92 -35.91 0.60 30.46
CA ASP A 92 -36.62 1.82 30.86
C ASP A 92 -35.71 3.06 31.00
N GLY A 93 -34.42 2.97 30.66
CA GLY A 93 -33.48 4.10 30.71
C GLY A 93 -33.12 4.58 32.13
N ARG A 94 -33.25 3.73 33.15
CA ARG A 94 -33.01 4.09 34.55
C ARG A 94 -31.51 4.15 34.85
N LEU A 95 -31.10 5.16 35.63
CA LEU A 95 -29.72 5.29 36.16
C LEU A 95 -29.47 4.31 37.33
N VAL A 96 -29.61 3.01 37.03
CA VAL A 96 -29.35 1.91 37.94
C VAL A 96 -28.38 0.96 37.24
N ALA A 97 -27.31 0.59 37.93
CA ALA A 97 -26.31 -0.30 37.39
C ALA A 97 -26.91 -1.67 37.04
N VAL A 98 -26.68 -2.12 35.80
CA VAL A 98 -27.06 -3.47 35.36
C VAL A 98 -25.97 -4.46 35.72
N THR A 99 -26.33 -5.43 36.57
CA THR A 99 -25.43 -6.53 36.94
C THR A 99 -25.42 -7.60 35.85
N GLY A 100 -24.25 -8.01 35.36
CA GLY A 100 -24.12 -9.16 34.46
C GLY A 100 -23.64 -8.85 33.04
N PHE A 101 -23.48 -7.57 32.66
CA PHE A 101 -22.83 -7.20 31.40
C PHE A 101 -21.33 -7.56 31.37
N TYR A 102 -20.66 -7.52 32.52
CA TYR A 102 -19.24 -7.80 32.66
C TYR A 102 -18.96 -8.67 33.87
N ASP A 103 -17.87 -9.46 33.82
CA ASP A 103 -17.42 -10.34 34.92
C ASP A 103 -17.18 -9.59 36.24
N SER A 104 -16.83 -8.30 36.16
CA SER A 104 -16.73 -7.40 37.32
C SER A 104 -16.77 -5.95 36.86
N PRO A 105 -17.52 -5.06 37.56
CA PRO A 105 -17.39 -3.63 37.35
C PRO A 105 -15.97 -3.23 37.74
N GLY A 106 -15.35 -2.36 36.96
CA GLY A 106 -14.10 -1.74 37.37
C GLY A 106 -14.39 -0.75 38.50
N THR A 107 -13.58 -0.77 39.57
CA THR A 107 -13.77 0.12 40.71
C THR A 107 -12.78 1.28 40.70
N LEU A 108 -13.09 2.32 41.47
CA LEU A 108 -12.19 3.46 41.67
C LEU A 108 -10.84 3.00 42.25
N GLU A 109 -10.87 2.04 43.18
CA GLU A 109 -9.67 1.49 43.81
C GLU A 109 -8.79 0.75 42.79
N ILE A 110 -9.38 -0.03 41.88
CA ILE A 110 -8.64 -0.70 40.80
C ILE A 110 -7.97 0.33 39.88
N ASN A 111 -8.67 1.41 39.56
CA ASN A 111 -8.10 2.50 38.76
C ASN A 111 -6.94 3.19 39.49
N ARG A 112 -7.11 3.55 40.75
CA ARG A 112 -6.04 4.15 41.56
C ARG A 112 -4.83 3.24 41.66
N GLU A 113 -5.03 1.96 41.95
CA GLU A 113 -3.94 0.99 42.01
C GLU A 113 -3.20 0.90 40.67
N LEU A 114 -3.92 0.87 39.55
CA LEU A 114 -3.30 0.82 38.23
C LEU A 114 -2.56 2.11 37.88
N LEU A 115 -3.22 3.27 37.98
CA LEU A 115 -2.71 4.54 37.45
C LEU A 115 -1.68 5.17 38.40
N GLU A 116 -1.98 5.23 39.70
CA GLU A 116 -1.11 5.84 40.70
C GLU A 116 0.03 4.90 41.10
N SER A 117 -0.28 3.64 41.41
CA SER A 117 0.73 2.73 41.98
C SER A 117 1.51 1.95 40.94
N ARG A 118 0.84 1.33 39.95
CA ARG A 118 1.51 0.46 38.98
C ARG A 118 2.13 1.22 37.81
N ILE A 119 1.43 2.23 37.29
CA ILE A 119 1.95 3.11 36.23
C ILE A 119 2.80 4.24 36.83
N GLY A 120 2.54 4.64 38.08
CA GLY A 120 3.33 5.68 38.74
C GLY A 120 3.03 7.07 38.20
N TYR A 121 1.79 7.35 37.78
CA TYR A 121 1.39 8.71 37.42
C TYR A 121 1.10 9.51 38.69
N ASP A 122 1.55 10.76 38.73
CA ASP A 122 1.42 11.60 39.92
C ASP A 122 -0.08 11.84 40.23
N PRO A 123 -0.56 11.45 41.43
CA PRO A 123 -1.96 11.62 41.81
C PRO A 123 -2.46 13.07 41.72
N SER A 124 -1.60 14.09 41.80
CA SER A 124 -2.03 15.49 41.67
C SER A 124 -2.52 15.85 40.26
N PHE A 125 -2.23 15.00 39.26
CA PHE A 125 -2.68 15.16 37.88
C PHE A 125 -3.89 14.28 37.53
N LEU A 126 -4.34 13.42 38.44
CA LEU A 126 -5.45 12.50 38.22
C LEU A 126 -6.71 13.00 38.94
N HIS A 127 -7.76 13.29 38.17
CA HIS A 127 -9.04 13.79 38.66
C HIS A 127 -10.13 12.75 38.43
N TYR A 128 -10.60 12.13 39.51
CA TYR A 128 -11.63 11.10 39.46
C TYR A 128 -13.00 11.70 39.76
N HIS A 129 -13.88 11.67 38.77
CA HIS A 129 -15.25 12.18 38.84
C HIS A 129 -16.22 11.00 38.97
N LYS A 130 -16.44 10.56 40.21
CA LYS A 130 -17.28 9.37 40.49
C LYS A 130 -18.76 9.71 40.45
N GLY A 131 -19.49 9.06 39.55
CA GLY A 131 -20.95 9.13 39.46
C GLY A 131 -21.45 8.94 38.02
N TRP A 132 -22.76 8.95 37.83
CA TRP A 132 -23.34 8.89 36.48
C TRP A 132 -22.97 10.14 35.68
N PHE A 133 -22.77 10.00 34.37
CA PHE A 133 -22.43 11.12 33.50
C PHE A 133 -23.47 12.24 33.54
N GLN A 134 -24.75 11.87 33.71
CA GLN A 134 -25.89 12.76 33.82
C GLN A 134 -25.82 13.66 35.07
N ASP A 135 -25.12 13.23 36.12
CA ASP A 135 -24.94 13.99 37.36
C ASP A 135 -23.59 14.74 37.37
N THR A 136 -22.52 14.05 36.96
CA THR A 136 -21.14 14.52 37.10
C THR A 136 -20.76 15.57 36.06
N LEU A 137 -21.15 15.42 34.79
CA LEU A 137 -20.73 16.36 33.75
C LEU A 137 -21.37 17.75 33.90
N PRO A 138 -22.66 17.90 34.18
CA PRO A 138 -23.24 19.22 34.44
C PRO A 138 -22.62 19.93 35.64
N ALA A 139 -22.23 19.16 36.68
CA ALA A 139 -21.67 19.71 37.92
C ALA A 139 -20.17 20.04 37.82
N GLU A 140 -19.40 19.25 37.06
CA GLU A 140 -17.94 19.23 37.19
C GLU A 140 -17.19 19.52 35.87
N SER A 141 -17.86 19.54 34.71
CA SER A 141 -17.21 19.84 33.43
C SER A 141 -16.56 21.23 33.38
N SER A 142 -16.99 22.18 34.23
CA SER A 142 -16.34 23.48 34.37
C SER A 142 -14.91 23.41 34.93
N GLN A 143 -14.55 22.31 35.60
CA GLN A 143 -13.21 22.05 36.13
C GLN A 143 -12.25 21.52 35.05
N VAL A 144 -12.79 21.05 33.92
CA VAL A 144 -12.00 20.55 32.78
C VAL A 144 -11.60 21.74 31.90
N GLY A 145 -10.29 21.90 31.67
CA GLY A 145 -9.73 22.92 30.78
C GLY A 145 -9.84 22.55 29.30
N ASP A 146 -8.87 23.02 28.52
CA ASP A 146 -8.66 22.59 27.14
C ASP A 146 -8.39 21.08 27.07
N ILE A 147 -8.90 20.39 26.05
CA ILE A 147 -8.80 18.93 25.93
C ILE A 147 -7.99 18.55 24.68
N ALA A 148 -6.94 17.75 24.86
CA ALA A 148 -6.15 17.17 23.78
C ALA A 148 -6.77 15.86 23.26
N ILE A 149 -7.28 15.01 24.17
CA ILE A 149 -7.95 13.75 23.84
C ILE A 149 -9.20 13.62 24.69
N LEU A 150 -10.34 13.51 24.01
CA LEU A 150 -11.63 13.16 24.59
C LEU A 150 -12.02 11.75 24.15
N ARG A 151 -12.02 10.76 25.05
CA ARG A 151 -12.47 9.39 24.78
C ARG A 151 -13.81 9.15 25.45
N LEU A 152 -14.81 8.75 24.65
CA LEU A 152 -16.17 8.43 25.10
C LEU A 152 -16.44 6.93 24.90
N ASP A 153 -16.68 6.25 26.01
CA ASP A 153 -16.94 4.81 26.15
C ASP A 153 -18.16 4.64 27.08
N GLY A 154 -19.27 5.24 26.65
CA GLY A 154 -20.47 5.38 27.47
C GLY A 154 -21.64 4.51 27.03
N ASP A 155 -21.45 3.72 25.95
CA ASP A 155 -22.35 2.72 25.36
C ASP A 155 -23.70 3.24 24.84
N TRP A 156 -24.45 3.98 25.67
CA TRP A 156 -25.84 4.40 25.44
C TRP A 156 -25.97 5.81 24.88
N TYR A 157 -27.15 6.10 24.37
CA TYR A 157 -27.56 7.40 23.82
C TYR A 157 -27.40 8.51 24.86
N ALA A 158 -28.05 8.39 26.01
CA ALA A 158 -28.05 9.44 27.03
C ALA A 158 -26.64 9.70 27.57
N SER A 159 -25.86 8.64 27.80
CA SER A 159 -24.47 8.68 28.24
C SER A 159 -23.55 9.36 27.23
N THR A 160 -23.65 8.99 25.95
CA THR A 160 -22.83 9.59 24.89
C THR A 160 -23.19 11.06 24.66
N LYS A 161 -24.49 11.37 24.63
CA LYS A 161 -25.00 12.71 24.36
C LYS A 161 -24.56 13.72 25.41
N VAL A 162 -24.73 13.40 26.69
CA VAL A 162 -24.35 14.32 27.78
C VAL A 162 -22.84 14.61 27.78
N CYS A 163 -22.00 13.62 27.43
CA CYS A 163 -20.56 13.80 27.26
C CYS A 163 -20.22 14.81 26.16
N LEU A 164 -20.83 14.63 24.97
CA LEU A 164 -20.61 15.53 23.84
C LEU A 164 -21.06 16.95 24.15
N GLU A 165 -22.25 17.13 24.72
CA GLU A 165 -22.81 18.45 25.06
C GLU A 165 -21.91 19.27 26.00
N HIS A 166 -21.23 18.62 26.94
CA HIS A 166 -20.44 19.30 27.97
C HIS A 166 -18.93 19.39 27.66
N LEU A 167 -18.39 18.46 26.85
CA LEU A 167 -16.94 18.33 26.66
C LEU A 167 -16.48 18.65 25.24
N TYR A 168 -17.34 18.54 24.22
CA TYR A 168 -16.93 18.76 22.83
C TYR A 168 -16.28 20.12 22.60
N SER A 169 -16.89 21.18 23.13
CA SER A 169 -16.44 22.57 22.92
C SER A 169 -15.08 22.89 23.55
N LYS A 170 -14.59 22.02 24.43
CA LYS A 170 -13.29 22.15 25.11
C LYS A 170 -12.16 21.45 24.34
N VAL A 171 -12.47 20.67 23.30
CA VAL A 171 -11.45 19.97 22.51
C VAL A 171 -10.74 20.96 21.60
N VAL A 172 -9.42 21.06 21.76
CA VAL A 172 -8.62 22.03 21.00
C VAL A 172 -8.48 21.61 19.53
N PRO A 173 -8.24 22.56 18.61
CA PRO A 173 -7.87 22.23 17.23
C PRO A 173 -6.65 21.29 17.19
N GLY A 174 -6.79 20.18 16.47
CA GLY A 174 -5.75 19.13 16.39
C GLY A 174 -5.83 18.09 17.50
N GLY A 175 -6.72 18.26 18.49
CA GLY A 175 -7.09 17.22 19.45
C GLY A 175 -7.98 16.14 18.84
N PHE A 176 -8.19 15.05 19.58
CA PHE A 176 -8.99 13.91 19.14
C PHE A 176 -10.25 13.75 19.98
N ILE A 177 -11.34 13.38 19.30
CA ILE A 177 -12.54 12.82 19.92
C ILE A 177 -12.64 11.37 19.47
N ILE A 178 -12.72 10.45 20.42
CA ILE A 178 -12.76 9.01 20.20
C ILE A 178 -14.09 8.51 20.74
N ILE A 179 -14.89 7.86 19.89
CA ILE A 179 -16.18 7.26 20.27
C ILE A 179 -16.07 5.75 20.08
N ASP A 180 -16.09 4.97 21.16
CA ASP A 180 -15.84 3.53 21.07
C ASP A 180 -17.05 2.73 20.59
N ASP A 181 -18.26 3.21 20.88
CA ASP A 181 -19.51 2.46 20.69
C ASP A 181 -20.30 2.84 19.45
N TYR A 182 -19.80 3.81 18.67
CA TYR A 182 -20.49 4.38 17.50
C TYR A 182 -20.89 3.32 16.46
N GLY A 183 -20.10 2.26 16.30
CA GLY A 183 -20.39 1.14 15.41
C GLY A 183 -21.04 -0.08 16.08
N CYS A 184 -21.28 -0.02 17.39
CA CYS A 184 -21.70 -1.17 18.21
C CYS A 184 -23.15 -1.07 18.69
N TYR A 185 -23.57 0.12 19.13
CA TYR A 185 -24.88 0.38 19.72
C TYR A 185 -25.60 1.53 18.99
N GLU A 186 -26.88 1.31 18.67
CA GLU A 186 -27.70 2.25 17.91
C GLU A 186 -27.88 3.57 18.66
N GLY A 187 -28.02 3.52 20.00
CA GLY A 187 -28.12 4.70 20.84
C GLY A 187 -26.89 5.60 20.79
N CYS A 188 -25.69 5.03 20.95
CA CYS A 188 -24.45 5.80 20.82
C CYS A 188 -24.34 6.45 19.42
N LYS A 189 -24.58 5.68 18.36
CA LYS A 189 -24.60 6.19 16.99
C LYS A 189 -25.55 7.37 16.84
N ARG A 190 -26.79 7.20 17.28
CA ARG A 190 -27.84 8.22 17.19
C ARG A 190 -27.46 9.49 17.96
N ALA A 191 -26.90 9.36 19.15
CA ALA A 191 -26.45 10.50 19.96
C ALA A 191 -25.36 11.31 19.23
N VAL A 192 -24.39 10.64 18.61
CA VAL A 192 -23.33 11.28 17.84
C VAL A 192 -23.90 11.94 16.58
N ASP A 193 -24.73 11.23 15.81
CA ASP A 193 -25.30 11.74 14.56
C ASP A 193 -26.16 12.99 14.83
N GLU A 194 -27.05 12.96 15.83
CA GLU A 194 -27.86 14.12 16.22
C GLU A 194 -27.00 15.28 16.74
N PHE A 195 -25.94 15.00 17.49
CA PHE A 195 -25.03 16.03 17.98
C PHE A 195 -24.29 16.72 16.82
N LEU A 196 -23.75 15.93 15.88
CA LEU A 196 -23.05 16.45 14.71
C LEU A 196 -23.97 17.30 13.84
N GLU A 197 -25.20 16.84 13.59
CA GLU A 197 -26.23 17.64 12.91
C GLU A 197 -26.50 18.96 13.64
N SER A 198 -26.64 18.93 14.98
CA SER A 198 -26.90 20.14 15.78
C SER A 198 -25.78 21.17 15.73
N GLN A 199 -24.54 20.71 15.60
CA GLN A 199 -23.34 21.55 15.50
C GLN A 199 -23.00 21.91 14.05
N ASN A 200 -23.81 21.46 13.07
CA ASN A 200 -23.54 21.59 11.65
C ASN A 200 -22.15 21.04 11.26
N LEU A 201 -21.77 19.93 11.88
CA LEU A 201 -20.53 19.20 11.67
C LEU A 201 -20.81 17.98 10.80
N THR A 202 -20.03 17.80 9.76
CA THR A 202 -20.10 16.57 8.95
C THR A 202 -19.14 15.55 9.54
N PRO A 203 -19.59 14.35 9.98
CA PRO A 203 -18.70 13.29 10.41
C PRO A 203 -17.76 12.92 9.26
N LEU A 204 -16.45 13.08 9.50
CA LEU A 204 -15.44 12.49 8.65
C LEU A 204 -15.50 10.97 8.85
N SER A 205 -15.98 10.22 7.86
CA SER A 205 -15.98 8.75 7.90
C SER A 205 -14.56 8.23 8.18
N ALA A 206 -14.43 7.05 8.77
CA ALA A 206 -13.16 6.45 9.21
C ALA A 206 -12.09 6.27 8.10
N SER A 207 -12.38 6.63 6.84
CA SER A 207 -11.42 6.78 5.74
C SER A 207 -10.54 8.05 5.83
N HIS A 208 -10.73 8.92 6.83
CA HIS A 208 -10.09 10.25 6.88
C HIS A 208 -8.98 10.42 7.94
N ARG A 209 -8.30 9.35 8.37
CA ARG A 209 -7.11 9.50 9.24
C ARG A 209 -5.82 9.74 8.45
N GLN A 210 -5.61 11.00 8.03
CA GLN A 210 -4.53 11.87 8.52
C GLN A 210 -4.24 13.05 7.56
N ARG A 211 -4.28 14.25 8.16
CA ARG A 211 -3.58 15.51 7.81
C ARG A 211 -3.91 16.19 6.48
N GLY A 212 -4.72 17.24 6.60
CA GLY A 212 -4.61 18.48 5.83
C GLY A 212 -5.23 18.44 4.43
N GLN A 213 -6.39 19.07 4.28
CA GLN A 213 -7.06 19.34 3.00
C GLN A 213 -7.38 18.11 2.13
N VAL A 214 -8.52 17.46 2.37
CA VAL A 214 -9.25 16.83 1.26
C VAL A 214 -10.74 17.07 1.48
N LEU A 215 -11.35 17.71 0.50
CA LEU A 215 -12.77 18.03 0.39
C LEU A 215 -13.61 16.74 0.37
N ASP A 216 -14.90 16.84 0.70
CA ASP A 216 -15.93 15.84 0.45
C ASP A 216 -15.75 15.17 -0.92
N GLN A 217 -15.30 13.92 -0.94
CA GLN A 217 -15.00 13.17 -2.15
C GLN A 217 -15.83 11.89 -2.14
N GLY A 218 -16.93 11.92 -2.89
CA GLY A 218 -17.87 10.81 -3.01
C GLY A 218 -17.18 9.48 -3.32
N LEU A 219 -17.73 8.40 -2.77
CA LEU A 219 -17.26 7.03 -2.98
C LEU A 219 -17.27 6.66 -4.48
N MET A 220 -16.09 6.62 -5.10
CA MET A 220 -15.90 6.20 -6.48
C MET A 220 -16.00 4.68 -6.68
N ARG A 221 -16.50 4.28 -7.86
CA ARG A 221 -16.50 2.91 -8.40
C ARG A 221 -15.41 2.79 -9.46
N ILE A 222 -14.39 2.02 -9.15
CA ILE A 222 -13.15 1.94 -9.93
C ILE A 222 -13.02 0.52 -10.48
N LEU A 223 -12.91 0.39 -11.80
CA LEU A 223 -12.77 -0.90 -12.47
C LEU A 223 -11.39 -1.06 -13.09
N HIS A 224 -10.62 -2.04 -12.60
CA HIS A 224 -9.28 -2.34 -13.07
C HIS A 224 -9.33 -3.47 -14.11
N PHE A 225 -8.54 -3.36 -15.18
CA PHE A 225 -8.31 -4.45 -16.14
C PHE A 225 -6.84 -4.82 -16.17
N SER A 226 -6.53 -6.11 -16.01
CA SER A 226 -5.17 -6.63 -16.16
C SER A 226 -5.12 -8.07 -16.64
N ASP A 227 -4.06 -8.48 -17.33
CA ASP A 227 -3.90 -9.89 -17.73
C ASP A 227 -3.93 -10.85 -16.52
N LYS A 228 -3.30 -10.45 -15.40
CA LYS A 228 -3.23 -11.23 -14.15
C LYS A 228 -3.44 -10.34 -12.94
N ASP A 229 -3.74 -10.95 -11.80
CA ASP A 229 -3.86 -10.26 -10.50
C ASP A 229 -2.57 -10.26 -9.68
N THR A 230 -1.96 -11.39 -9.38
CA THR A 230 -0.82 -11.47 -8.43
C THR A 230 0.42 -12.18 -8.97
N ASP A 231 0.36 -12.73 -10.19
CA ASP A 231 1.49 -13.41 -10.82
C ASP A 231 2.28 -12.49 -11.75
N GLY A 232 3.50 -12.13 -11.31
CA GLY A 232 4.41 -11.21 -11.99
C GLY A 232 4.37 -9.79 -11.42
N GLY A 233 5.42 -9.00 -11.73
CA GLY A 233 5.61 -7.69 -11.10
C GLY A 233 4.49 -6.68 -11.41
N ALA A 234 4.11 -6.53 -12.67
CA ALA A 234 3.06 -5.59 -13.08
C ALA A 234 1.68 -5.98 -12.50
N ALA A 235 1.36 -7.28 -12.48
CA ALA A 235 0.13 -7.79 -11.90
C ALA A 235 0.06 -7.48 -10.40
N LYS A 236 1.08 -7.89 -9.63
CA LYS A 236 1.19 -7.57 -8.19
C LYS A 236 1.03 -6.08 -7.92
N ALA A 237 1.65 -5.22 -8.74
CA ALA A 237 1.55 -3.77 -8.60
C ALA A 237 0.12 -3.26 -8.81
N ALA A 238 -0.57 -3.76 -9.83
CA ALA A 238 -1.96 -3.44 -10.12
C ALA A 238 -2.91 -3.89 -8.99
N HIS A 239 -2.72 -5.11 -8.47
CA HIS A 239 -3.50 -5.64 -7.35
C HIS A 239 -3.25 -4.89 -6.04
N ARG A 240 -2.00 -4.49 -5.76
CA ARG A 240 -1.65 -3.62 -4.63
C ARG A 240 -2.35 -2.27 -4.72
N LEU A 241 -2.42 -1.66 -5.91
CA LEU A 241 -3.19 -0.42 -6.09
C LEU A 241 -4.68 -0.60 -5.86
N HIS A 242 -5.26 -1.68 -6.42
CA HIS A 242 -6.66 -2.04 -6.16
C HIS A 242 -6.94 -2.17 -4.66
N CYS A 243 -6.08 -2.88 -3.91
CA CYS A 243 -6.21 -3.00 -2.46
C CYS A 243 -6.09 -1.65 -1.76
N ALA A 244 -5.11 -0.83 -2.10
CA ALA A 244 -4.91 0.49 -1.49
C ALA A 244 -6.11 1.43 -1.70
N LEU A 245 -6.75 1.37 -2.88
CA LEU A 245 -7.97 2.14 -3.16
C LEU A 245 -9.18 1.63 -2.36
N ARG A 246 -9.30 0.30 -2.14
CA ARG A 246 -10.33 -0.25 -1.24
C ARG A 246 -10.08 0.13 0.21
N ASP A 247 -8.83 0.07 0.66
CA ASP A 247 -8.44 0.46 2.02
C ASP A 247 -8.71 1.96 2.28
N ALA A 248 -8.67 2.78 1.23
CA ALA A 248 -9.09 4.19 1.25
C ALA A 248 -10.62 4.39 1.22
N GLY A 249 -11.41 3.30 1.15
CA GLY A 249 -12.87 3.31 1.20
C GLY A 249 -13.58 3.23 -0.15
N HIS A 250 -12.88 3.19 -1.28
CA HIS A 250 -13.52 3.17 -2.60
C HIS A 250 -13.98 1.76 -3.02
N ASN A 251 -15.01 1.70 -3.87
CA ASN A 251 -15.44 0.45 -4.50
C ASN A 251 -14.51 0.16 -5.68
N SER A 252 -13.38 -0.49 -5.41
CA SER A 252 -12.46 -0.96 -6.44
C SER A 252 -12.71 -2.42 -6.74
N LYS A 253 -12.78 -2.79 -8.03
CA LYS A 253 -12.88 -4.17 -8.53
C LYS A 253 -11.87 -4.40 -9.64
N MET A 254 -11.47 -5.65 -9.84
CA MET A 254 -10.48 -6.00 -10.87
C MET A 254 -11.00 -7.13 -11.76
N ILE A 255 -10.90 -6.95 -13.08
CA ILE A 255 -11.21 -7.95 -14.08
C ILE A 255 -9.90 -8.45 -14.69
N VAL A 256 -9.69 -9.77 -14.65
CA VAL A 256 -8.44 -10.40 -15.11
C VAL A 256 -8.65 -11.53 -16.10
N PHE A 257 -7.66 -11.76 -16.97
CA PHE A 257 -7.65 -12.95 -17.83
C PHE A 257 -7.33 -14.22 -17.04
N ARG A 258 -6.36 -14.15 -16.12
CA ARG A 258 -5.99 -15.25 -15.22
C ARG A 258 -5.95 -14.79 -13.77
N LYS A 259 -6.79 -15.38 -12.94
CA LYS A 259 -6.83 -15.16 -11.49
C LYS A 259 -5.94 -16.17 -10.78
N THR A 260 -5.14 -15.68 -9.84
CA THR A 260 -4.28 -16.49 -8.96
C THR A 260 -4.49 -16.18 -7.49
N SER A 261 -5.08 -15.03 -7.17
CA SER A 261 -5.45 -14.62 -5.82
C SER A 261 -6.77 -15.25 -5.36
N MET A 262 -7.02 -15.17 -4.06
CA MET A 262 -8.31 -15.50 -3.43
C MET A 262 -9.20 -14.27 -3.21
N ASP A 263 -8.83 -13.11 -3.77
CA ASP A 263 -9.51 -11.84 -3.53
C ASP A 263 -10.94 -11.85 -4.14
N PRO A 264 -12.01 -11.67 -3.36
CA PRO A 264 -13.38 -11.73 -3.87
C PRO A 264 -13.71 -10.62 -4.88
N ASP A 265 -13.03 -9.48 -4.83
CA ASP A 265 -13.27 -8.35 -5.75
C ASP A 265 -12.45 -8.44 -7.05
N VAL A 266 -11.69 -9.53 -7.21
CA VAL A 266 -11.02 -9.90 -8.47
C VAL A 266 -11.87 -10.94 -9.20
N ARG A 267 -12.31 -10.64 -10.42
CA ARG A 267 -13.07 -11.57 -11.28
C ARG A 267 -12.23 -12.01 -12.46
N GLN A 268 -12.15 -13.31 -12.69
CA GLN A 268 -11.60 -13.84 -13.94
C GLN A 268 -12.67 -13.82 -15.03
N ILE A 269 -12.32 -13.37 -16.24
CA ILE A 269 -13.18 -13.54 -17.41
C ILE A 269 -13.11 -14.98 -17.90
N GLN A 270 -14.27 -15.53 -18.25
CA GLN A 270 -14.33 -16.86 -18.86
C GLN A 270 -13.91 -16.79 -20.34
N PRO A 271 -13.13 -17.76 -20.84
CA PRO A 271 -12.96 -17.90 -22.27
C PRO A 271 -14.32 -18.19 -22.92
N PRO A 272 -14.54 -17.81 -24.19
CA PRO A 272 -15.82 -18.07 -24.85
C PRO A 272 -16.09 -19.58 -24.84
N ILE A 273 -17.27 -19.97 -24.34
CA ILE A 273 -17.72 -21.36 -24.38
C ILE A 273 -17.75 -21.77 -25.87
N PRO A 274 -17.02 -22.81 -26.31
CA PRO A 274 -17.15 -23.27 -27.68
C PRO A 274 -18.60 -23.71 -27.90
N LEU A 275 -19.26 -23.16 -28.92
CA LEU A 275 -20.60 -23.56 -29.40
C LEU A 275 -20.57 -24.97 -30.03
N GLY A 276 -20.00 -25.95 -29.33
CA GLY A 276 -19.80 -27.32 -29.76
C GLY A 276 -18.50 -27.59 -30.54
N PRO A 277 -18.22 -28.87 -30.86
CA PRO A 277 -16.99 -29.30 -31.55
C PRO A 277 -16.79 -28.64 -32.93
N LEU A 278 -17.89 -28.32 -33.61
CA LEU A 278 -17.91 -27.69 -34.93
C LEU A 278 -17.41 -26.23 -34.91
N ALA A 279 -17.76 -25.44 -33.88
CA ALA A 279 -17.27 -24.07 -33.74
C ALA A 279 -15.78 -24.03 -33.38
N TYR A 280 -15.31 -25.00 -32.60
CA TYR A 280 -13.89 -25.20 -32.30
C TYR A 280 -13.10 -25.58 -33.56
N GLU A 281 -13.58 -26.57 -34.32
CA GLU A 281 -13.01 -26.96 -35.62
C GLU A 281 -13.03 -25.79 -36.62
N TYR A 282 -14.11 -25.01 -36.68
CA TYR A 282 -14.22 -23.83 -37.53
C TYR A 282 -13.23 -22.74 -37.15
N ASN A 283 -13.09 -22.39 -35.86
CA ASN A 283 -12.09 -21.42 -35.41
C ASN A 283 -10.65 -21.91 -35.62
N ARG A 284 -10.41 -23.22 -35.46
CA ARG A 284 -9.13 -23.87 -35.77
C ARG A 284 -8.83 -23.81 -37.28
N PHE A 285 -9.80 -24.12 -38.13
CA PHE A 285 -9.70 -24.01 -39.59
C PHE A 285 -9.54 -22.56 -40.04
N LYS A 286 -10.27 -21.62 -39.44
CA LYS A 286 -10.18 -20.17 -39.67
C LYS A 286 -8.77 -19.67 -39.34
N LYS A 287 -8.21 -20.04 -38.18
CA LYS A 287 -6.81 -19.76 -37.78
C LYS A 287 -5.77 -20.42 -38.71
N ARG A 288 -6.12 -21.53 -39.40
CA ARG A 288 -5.25 -22.30 -40.32
C ARG A 288 -5.30 -21.80 -41.78
N PHE A 289 -6.46 -21.37 -42.27
CA PHE A 289 -6.72 -20.95 -43.67
C PHE A 289 -6.65 -19.43 -43.88
N LEU A 290 -7.13 -18.62 -42.92
CA LEU A 290 -6.79 -17.18 -42.89
C LEU A 290 -5.39 -17.07 -42.30
N GLY A 291 -4.41 -17.48 -43.10
CA GLY A 291 -3.01 -17.42 -42.77
C GLY A 291 -2.64 -15.98 -42.43
N ASN A 292 -2.67 -15.64 -41.15
CA ASN A 292 -1.70 -14.68 -40.66
C ASN A 292 -0.36 -15.38 -40.92
N LYS A 293 0.38 -14.91 -41.94
CA LYS A 293 1.83 -14.98 -41.91
C LYS A 293 2.23 -14.23 -40.63
N ARG A 294 2.20 -14.95 -39.50
CA ARG A 294 2.39 -14.36 -38.17
C ARG A 294 3.87 -14.03 -38.12
N SER A 295 4.18 -12.75 -37.92
CA SER A 295 5.50 -12.37 -37.48
C SER A 295 5.70 -12.96 -36.09
N HIS A 296 6.81 -13.63 -35.85
CA HIS A 296 7.22 -14.13 -34.55
C HIS A 296 8.31 -13.24 -33.97
N PRO A 297 8.38 -13.11 -32.64
CA PRO A 297 9.50 -12.42 -32.02
C PRO A 297 10.82 -13.13 -32.36
N THR A 298 11.88 -12.37 -32.69
CA THR A 298 13.20 -12.93 -33.06
C THR A 298 13.99 -13.48 -31.86
N ALA A 299 13.52 -13.23 -30.65
CA ALA A 299 14.02 -13.80 -29.40
C ALA A 299 12.86 -13.94 -28.40
N ASN A 300 13.16 -14.28 -27.14
CA ASN A 300 12.18 -14.33 -26.04
C ASN A 300 11.72 -12.92 -25.60
N TYR A 301 11.31 -12.08 -26.55
CA TYR A 301 10.72 -10.78 -26.28
C TYR A 301 9.23 -10.94 -25.98
N THR A 302 8.74 -10.18 -25.00
CA THR A 302 7.31 -10.03 -24.82
C THR A 302 6.78 -9.06 -25.86
N PHE A 303 5.88 -9.55 -26.73
CA PHE A 303 5.27 -8.77 -27.80
C PHE A 303 3.76 -8.99 -27.81
N ASN A 304 2.99 -7.91 -27.68
CA ASN A 304 1.55 -7.93 -27.81
C ASN A 304 1.16 -7.90 -29.29
N PHE A 305 0.64 -9.02 -29.77
CA PHE A 305 0.16 -9.16 -31.14
C PHE A 305 -1.26 -8.65 -31.36
N ASN A 306 -1.84 -7.96 -30.37
CA ASN A 306 -3.17 -7.38 -30.44
C ASN A 306 -4.22 -8.35 -31.03
N LEU A 307 -4.09 -9.64 -30.69
CA LEU A 307 -4.95 -10.69 -31.23
C LEU A 307 -6.36 -10.46 -30.71
N GLU A 308 -7.37 -10.89 -31.48
CA GLU A 308 -8.74 -10.94 -30.99
C GLU A 308 -8.74 -11.65 -29.63
N PRO A 309 -9.19 -10.96 -28.56
CA PRO A 309 -9.02 -11.47 -27.22
C PRO A 309 -9.87 -12.72 -27.03
N GLU A 310 -9.32 -13.71 -26.34
CA GLU A 310 -9.96 -15.02 -26.16
C GLU A 310 -10.93 -14.98 -24.97
N ILE A 311 -11.83 -14.00 -24.97
CA ILE A 311 -12.75 -13.69 -23.86
C ILE A 311 -14.20 -13.63 -24.33
N PHE A 312 -15.14 -13.85 -23.41
CA PHE A 312 -16.55 -13.54 -23.64
C PHE A 312 -16.81 -12.04 -23.41
N GLU A 313 -16.85 -11.25 -24.47
CA GLU A 313 -16.93 -9.77 -24.40
C GLU A 313 -18.05 -9.21 -23.51
N PRO A 314 -19.28 -9.76 -23.46
CA PRO A 314 -20.33 -9.24 -22.58
C PRO A 314 -19.92 -9.19 -21.11
N ASP A 315 -18.99 -10.05 -20.68
CA ASP A 315 -18.54 -10.07 -19.29
C ASP A 315 -17.79 -8.79 -18.87
N LEU A 316 -17.26 -8.03 -19.83
CA LEU A 316 -16.60 -6.75 -19.61
C LEU A 316 -17.59 -5.63 -19.22
N PHE A 317 -18.88 -5.82 -19.54
CA PHE A 317 -19.92 -4.78 -19.47
C PHE A 317 -20.97 -5.07 -18.38
N ASN A 318 -20.63 -5.88 -17.38
CA ASN A 318 -21.56 -6.35 -16.34
C ASN A 318 -21.80 -5.36 -15.20
N GLU A 319 -20.99 -4.32 -15.07
CA GLU A 319 -21.11 -3.37 -13.97
C GLU A 319 -22.14 -2.29 -14.31
N SER A 320 -23.00 -1.93 -13.36
CA SER A 320 -24.11 -1.00 -13.63
C SER A 320 -23.70 0.46 -13.75
N LYS A 321 -22.61 0.85 -13.07
CA LYS A 321 -22.02 2.19 -13.14
C LYS A 321 -20.57 2.12 -12.65
N ILE A 322 -19.68 2.75 -13.41
CA ILE A 322 -18.25 2.89 -13.14
C ILE A 322 -17.91 4.38 -13.25
N ASP A 323 -17.13 4.89 -12.31
CA ASP A 323 -16.66 6.28 -12.31
C ASP A 323 -15.26 6.39 -12.93
N ILE A 324 -14.41 5.36 -12.82
CA ILE A 324 -13.06 5.32 -13.42
C ILE A 324 -12.73 3.93 -13.94
N ILE A 325 -12.15 3.85 -15.15
CA ILE A 325 -11.54 2.62 -15.68
C ILE A 325 -10.03 2.72 -15.57
N CYS A 326 -9.40 1.75 -14.93
CA CYS A 326 -7.95 1.63 -14.82
C CYS A 326 -7.41 0.50 -15.69
N LEU A 327 -6.42 0.79 -16.54
CA LEU A 327 -5.80 -0.18 -17.43
C LEU A 327 -4.38 -0.51 -16.95
N HIS A 328 -4.10 -1.81 -16.80
CA HIS A 328 -2.82 -2.34 -16.30
C HIS A 328 -2.37 -3.53 -17.14
N TRP A 329 -1.28 -3.42 -17.89
CA TRP A 329 -0.67 -4.57 -18.59
C TRP A 329 -1.68 -5.52 -19.29
N LEU A 330 -2.21 -5.07 -20.42
CA LEU A 330 -3.43 -5.62 -21.04
C LEU A 330 -3.22 -6.83 -21.96
N SER A 331 -2.00 -7.36 -22.04
CA SER A 331 -1.63 -8.37 -23.04
C SER A 331 -2.61 -9.55 -23.00
N ARG A 332 -3.35 -9.80 -24.10
CA ARG A 332 -4.42 -10.83 -24.27
C ARG A 332 -5.82 -10.50 -23.76
N LEU A 333 -5.99 -9.48 -22.92
CA LEU A 333 -7.29 -9.14 -22.34
C LEU A 333 -8.04 -8.10 -23.20
N LEU A 334 -7.40 -6.97 -23.50
CA LEU A 334 -8.03 -5.88 -24.24
C LEU A 334 -7.21 -5.51 -25.47
N ASN A 335 -7.92 -5.22 -26.56
CA ASN A 335 -7.38 -4.57 -27.76
C ASN A 335 -7.87 -3.10 -27.83
N PRO A 336 -7.28 -2.25 -28.68
CA PRO A 336 -7.70 -0.86 -28.86
C PRO A 336 -9.20 -0.67 -29.13
N ARG A 337 -9.83 -1.59 -29.87
CA ARG A 337 -11.27 -1.54 -30.16
C ARG A 337 -12.11 -1.70 -28.91
N LEU A 338 -11.77 -2.66 -28.05
CA LEU A 338 -12.47 -2.90 -26.79
C LEU A 338 -12.24 -1.81 -25.76
N ILE A 339 -11.03 -1.24 -25.70
CA ILE A 339 -10.78 -0.06 -24.85
C ILE A 339 -11.69 1.09 -25.27
N LYS A 340 -11.84 1.33 -26.58
CA LYS A 340 -12.81 2.31 -27.09
C LYS A 340 -14.26 1.93 -26.74
N ALA A 341 -14.65 0.67 -26.90
CA ALA A 341 -16.00 0.21 -26.56
C ALA A 341 -16.33 0.39 -25.08
N LEU A 342 -15.36 0.13 -24.18
CA LEU A 342 -15.48 0.38 -22.75
C LEU A 342 -15.71 1.87 -22.45
N HIS A 343 -14.92 2.76 -23.05
CA HIS A 343 -15.11 4.21 -22.94
C HIS A 343 -16.51 4.63 -23.44
N ASP A 344 -16.92 4.15 -24.60
CA ASP A 344 -18.19 4.54 -25.22
C ASP A 344 -19.42 4.00 -24.45
N HIS A 345 -19.26 2.86 -23.77
CA HIS A 345 -20.30 2.24 -22.94
C HIS A 345 -20.45 2.94 -21.58
N TYR A 346 -19.38 3.01 -20.78
CA TYR A 346 -19.43 3.54 -19.42
C TYR A 346 -19.40 5.07 -19.36
N ARG A 347 -18.90 5.72 -20.42
CA ARG A 347 -18.79 7.20 -20.51
C ARG A 347 -18.01 7.83 -19.36
N CYS A 348 -17.04 7.10 -18.82
CA CYS A 348 -16.18 7.55 -17.74
C CYS A 348 -14.73 7.69 -18.21
N PRO A 349 -13.88 8.45 -17.47
CA PRO A 349 -12.46 8.57 -17.78
C PRO A 349 -11.73 7.22 -17.79
N ILE A 350 -10.75 7.11 -18.69
CA ILE A 350 -9.79 6.01 -18.69
C ILE A 350 -8.46 6.50 -18.13
N VAL A 351 -7.95 5.76 -17.15
CA VAL A 351 -6.62 5.94 -16.59
C VAL A 351 -5.75 4.75 -16.98
N TRP A 352 -4.74 4.98 -17.80
CA TRP A 352 -3.79 3.93 -18.20
C TRP A 352 -2.51 4.02 -17.40
N ILE A 353 -2.26 3.02 -16.56
CA ILE A 353 -1.07 2.96 -15.71
C ILE A 353 0.00 2.12 -16.41
N THR A 354 1.12 2.75 -16.77
CA THR A 354 2.12 2.13 -17.65
C THR A 354 3.18 1.36 -16.87
N ALA A 355 3.09 0.03 -16.91
CA ALA A 355 4.09 -0.88 -16.35
C ALA A 355 5.21 -1.26 -17.35
N ASP A 356 5.14 -0.77 -18.59
CA ASP A 356 6.10 -0.96 -19.67
C ASP A 356 5.78 -0.02 -20.85
N GLN A 357 6.44 -0.22 -21.99
CA GLN A 357 6.27 0.62 -23.19
C GLN A 357 5.14 0.16 -24.12
N GLU A 358 4.42 -0.94 -23.83
CA GLU A 358 3.45 -1.50 -24.77
C GLU A 358 2.41 -0.45 -25.17
N ALA A 359 1.92 0.34 -24.22
CA ALA A 359 0.91 1.37 -24.49
C ALA A 359 1.33 2.30 -25.65
N VAL A 360 2.59 2.73 -25.69
CA VAL A 360 3.09 3.72 -26.65
C VAL A 360 3.68 3.11 -27.93
N THR A 361 3.96 1.80 -27.94
CA THR A 361 4.55 1.11 -29.09
C THR A 361 3.51 0.35 -29.92
N GLY A 362 3.95 -0.20 -31.05
CA GLY A 362 3.22 -1.16 -31.88
C GLY A 362 3.11 -2.57 -31.29
N GLY A 363 3.41 -2.77 -30.01
CA GLY A 363 3.20 -4.04 -29.31
C GLY A 363 4.42 -4.58 -28.55
N CYS A 364 5.63 -4.07 -28.78
CA CYS A 364 6.77 -4.47 -27.96
C CYS A 364 6.65 -3.84 -26.55
N HIS A 365 6.81 -4.66 -25.51
CA HIS A 365 6.77 -4.17 -24.14
C HIS A 365 8.05 -3.41 -23.75
N TYR A 366 9.17 -3.75 -24.38
CA TYR A 366 10.46 -3.09 -24.22
C TYR A 366 11.06 -2.91 -25.62
N SER A 367 11.61 -1.73 -25.92
CA SER A 367 12.01 -1.40 -27.29
C SER A 367 13.42 -1.84 -27.64
N PHE A 368 14.26 -2.14 -26.64
CA PHE A 368 15.68 -2.46 -26.80
C PHE A 368 16.41 -1.43 -27.67
N GLY A 369 16.13 -0.14 -27.45
CA GLY A 369 16.74 0.98 -28.16
C GLY A 369 16.04 1.40 -29.45
N CYS A 370 14.96 0.72 -29.87
CA CYS A 370 14.13 1.18 -30.97
C CYS A 370 13.30 2.41 -30.55
N ASP A 371 13.30 3.44 -31.39
CA ASP A 371 12.65 4.72 -31.15
C ASP A 371 11.48 5.01 -32.11
N ASN A 372 11.09 4.05 -32.97
CA ASN A 372 10.07 4.27 -34.00
C ASN A 372 8.70 4.67 -33.43
N PHE A 373 8.42 4.40 -32.15
CA PHE A 373 7.19 4.84 -31.47
C PHE A 373 7.06 6.38 -31.36
N LYS A 374 8.16 7.13 -31.55
CA LYS A 374 8.18 8.60 -31.58
C LYS A 374 7.51 9.18 -32.82
N ASP A 375 7.51 8.43 -33.92
CA ASP A 375 6.95 8.83 -35.22
C ASP A 375 5.82 7.89 -35.63
N SER A 376 6.18 6.66 -36.01
CA SER A 376 5.25 5.57 -36.29
C SER A 376 5.98 4.24 -36.22
N CYS A 377 5.43 3.26 -35.52
CA CYS A 377 6.01 1.91 -35.51
C CYS A 377 5.94 1.26 -36.90
N GLY A 378 6.78 0.25 -37.11
CA GLY A 378 7.03 -0.40 -38.40
C GLY A 378 8.51 -0.75 -38.50
N ARG A 379 8.87 -1.68 -39.40
CA ARG A 379 10.22 -2.25 -39.52
C ARG A 379 10.79 -2.66 -38.16
N CYS A 380 9.98 -3.32 -37.35
CA CYS A 380 10.32 -3.69 -36.00
C CYS A 380 11.52 -4.66 -35.99
N PRO A 381 12.62 -4.35 -35.28
CA PRO A 381 13.78 -5.24 -35.22
C PRO A 381 13.52 -6.53 -34.41
N GLN A 382 12.44 -6.54 -33.63
CA GLN A 382 12.05 -7.68 -32.81
C GLN A 382 11.18 -8.69 -33.56
N LEU A 383 10.78 -8.43 -34.81
CA LEU A 383 9.94 -9.32 -35.61
C LEU A 383 10.76 -9.99 -36.72
N ASP A 384 10.57 -11.31 -36.90
CA ASP A 384 11.22 -12.11 -37.95
C ASP A 384 10.85 -11.66 -39.38
N GLN A 385 9.62 -11.20 -39.55
CA GLN A 385 9.04 -10.67 -40.78
C GLN A 385 8.85 -9.17 -40.66
N SER A 386 9.97 -8.47 -40.45
CA SER A 386 10.04 -7.02 -40.33
C SER A 386 9.80 -6.30 -41.66
N GLY A 387 9.07 -5.19 -41.64
CA GLY A 387 8.76 -4.40 -42.84
C GLY A 387 7.93 -3.16 -42.53
N PRO A 388 7.74 -2.24 -43.49
CA PRO A 388 7.03 -0.98 -43.23
C PRO A 388 5.59 -1.17 -42.72
N ASN A 389 4.90 -2.24 -43.17
CA ASN A 389 3.54 -2.58 -42.75
C ASN A 389 3.50 -3.88 -41.91
N ASP A 390 4.55 -4.13 -41.13
CA ASP A 390 4.59 -5.29 -40.25
C ASP A 390 3.54 -5.22 -39.13
N HIS A 391 3.53 -6.23 -38.27
CA HIS A 391 2.58 -6.28 -37.17
C HIS A 391 2.66 -5.04 -36.27
N SER A 392 3.86 -4.52 -36.00
CA SER A 392 4.02 -3.34 -35.15
C SER A 392 3.38 -2.09 -35.76
N HIS A 393 3.47 -1.91 -37.08
CA HIS A 393 2.82 -0.79 -37.76
C HIS A 393 1.29 -0.90 -37.68
N ARG A 394 0.74 -2.09 -37.89
CA ARG A 394 -0.73 -2.32 -37.82
C ARG A 394 -1.29 -2.05 -36.43
N THR A 395 -0.64 -2.54 -35.38
CA THR A 395 -1.06 -2.28 -33.99
C THR A 395 -0.94 -0.79 -33.64
N TRP A 396 0.10 -0.11 -34.12
CA TRP A 396 0.23 1.34 -33.96
C TRP A 396 -0.90 2.09 -34.67
N LEU A 397 -1.26 1.68 -35.90
CA LEU A 397 -2.41 2.25 -36.63
C LEU A 397 -3.72 2.00 -35.91
N ASP A 398 -3.96 0.81 -35.34
CA ASP A 398 -5.16 0.53 -34.55
C ASP A 398 -5.23 1.43 -33.31
N LYS A 399 -4.14 1.55 -32.55
CA LYS A 399 -4.08 2.46 -31.40
C LYS A 399 -4.36 3.90 -31.81
N ARG A 400 -3.77 4.37 -32.92
CA ARG A 400 -4.07 5.69 -33.46
C ARG A 400 -5.54 5.84 -33.80
N ASN A 401 -6.11 4.93 -34.59
CA ASN A 401 -7.47 5.05 -35.09
C ASN A 401 -8.53 4.94 -33.99
N TYR A 402 -8.27 4.18 -32.92
CA TYR A 402 -9.26 3.94 -31.86
C TYR A 402 -9.02 4.76 -30.59
N LEU A 403 -7.78 5.12 -30.25
CA LEU A 403 -7.43 5.63 -28.92
C LEU A 403 -6.85 7.05 -28.91
N SER A 404 -6.28 7.55 -30.02
CA SER A 404 -5.60 8.86 -30.00
C SER A 404 -6.54 10.00 -29.63
N ASP A 405 -7.82 9.87 -29.97
CA ASP A 405 -8.83 10.92 -29.77
C ASP A 405 -9.67 10.70 -28.51
N ILE A 406 -9.40 9.63 -27.76
CA ILE A 406 -10.08 9.34 -26.49
C ILE A 406 -9.33 10.09 -25.36
N PRO A 407 -10.04 10.73 -24.41
CA PRO A 407 -9.43 11.40 -23.27
C PRO A 407 -8.89 10.39 -22.25
N ILE A 408 -7.74 9.80 -22.55
CA ILE A 408 -6.99 8.90 -21.67
C ILE A 408 -6.04 9.74 -20.80
N ALA A 409 -6.10 9.57 -19.49
CA ALA A 409 -5.06 10.05 -18.59
C ALA A 409 -4.05 8.94 -18.35
N PHE A 410 -2.76 9.23 -18.47
CA PHE A 410 -1.70 8.29 -18.17
C PHE A 410 -1.18 8.51 -16.76
N VAL A 411 -0.99 7.41 -16.03
CA VAL A 411 -0.21 7.38 -14.79
C VAL A 411 1.09 6.63 -15.06
N ALA A 412 2.20 7.32 -14.90
CA ALA A 412 3.53 6.80 -15.07
C ALA A 412 4.17 6.54 -13.69
N PRO A 413 4.44 5.27 -13.32
CA PRO A 413 5.07 4.94 -12.05
C PRO A 413 6.49 5.51 -11.86
N THR A 414 7.15 5.87 -12.96
CA THR A 414 8.52 6.41 -12.99
C THR A 414 8.63 7.55 -13.99
N THR A 415 9.64 8.40 -13.84
CA THR A 415 9.95 9.44 -14.84
C THR A 415 10.29 8.82 -16.18
N TRP A 416 10.97 7.67 -16.19
CA TRP A 416 11.26 6.90 -17.39
C TRP A 416 9.98 6.52 -18.17
N CYS A 417 8.93 6.02 -17.49
CA CYS A 417 7.66 5.73 -18.15
C CYS A 417 6.99 7.00 -18.70
N ALA A 418 7.02 8.10 -17.94
CA ALA A 418 6.42 9.37 -18.34
C ALA A 418 7.08 9.92 -19.61
N ASP A 419 8.41 9.84 -19.69
CA ASP A 419 9.17 10.29 -20.85
C ASP A 419 8.82 9.50 -22.10
N LYS A 420 8.61 8.17 -21.98
CA LYS A 420 8.17 7.35 -23.12
C LYS A 420 6.80 7.77 -23.65
N ILE A 421 5.86 8.15 -22.77
CA ILE A 421 4.54 8.66 -23.18
C ILE A 421 4.68 10.02 -23.87
N ARG A 422 5.42 10.96 -23.26
CA ARG A 422 5.63 12.31 -23.80
C ARG A 422 6.37 12.32 -25.13
N LEU A 423 7.24 11.35 -25.38
CA LEU A 423 7.95 11.18 -26.65
C LEU A 423 7.12 10.47 -27.72
N SER A 424 6.02 9.80 -27.37
CA SER A 424 5.27 8.98 -28.32
C SER A 424 4.45 9.81 -29.31
N SER A 425 4.33 9.36 -30.56
CA SER A 425 3.45 10.03 -31.52
C SER A 425 1.96 9.87 -31.19
N LEU A 426 1.59 8.80 -30.47
CA LEU A 426 0.21 8.45 -30.16
C LEU A 426 -0.37 9.29 -29.01
N PHE A 427 0.41 9.53 -27.96
CA PHE A 427 -0.12 10.01 -26.67
C PHE A 427 0.63 11.21 -26.08
N LYS A 428 1.55 11.85 -26.83
CA LYS A 428 2.31 13.03 -26.35
C LYS A 428 1.45 14.21 -25.86
N ASN A 429 0.21 14.31 -26.34
CA ASN A 429 -0.71 15.39 -25.98
C ASN A 429 -1.68 15.01 -24.86
N HIS A 430 -1.63 13.77 -24.37
CA HIS A 430 -2.47 13.29 -23.29
C HIS A 430 -1.92 13.71 -21.93
N LYS A 431 -2.78 13.76 -20.92
CA LYS A 431 -2.37 14.04 -19.54
C LYS A 431 -1.46 12.92 -19.04
N VAL A 432 -0.33 13.28 -18.42
CA VAL A 432 0.62 12.33 -17.81
C VAL A 432 0.93 12.77 -16.39
N GLU A 433 0.58 11.92 -15.42
CA GLU A 433 0.88 12.12 -14.00
C GLU A 433 1.91 11.10 -13.52
N ASN A 434 2.84 11.54 -12.68
CA ASN A 434 3.86 10.68 -12.11
C ASN A 434 3.41 10.18 -10.72
N ILE A 435 2.84 8.97 -10.67
CA ILE A 435 2.37 8.36 -9.42
C ILE A 435 2.92 6.92 -9.34
N PRO A 436 3.80 6.60 -8.37
CA PRO A 436 4.36 5.26 -8.21
C PRO A 436 3.29 4.26 -7.73
N TYR A 437 3.58 2.96 -7.89
CA TYR A 437 2.73 1.92 -7.30
C TYR A 437 2.89 1.85 -5.78
N PRO A 438 1.82 1.47 -5.05
CA PRO A 438 1.92 1.21 -3.63
C PRO A 438 2.63 -0.13 -3.37
N ILE A 439 3.36 -0.21 -2.25
CA ILE A 439 4.03 -1.43 -1.80
C ILE A 439 3.61 -1.68 -0.34
N ASP A 440 3.53 -2.95 0.06
CA ASP A 440 3.26 -3.29 1.46
C ASP A 440 4.43 -2.90 2.36
N VAL A 441 4.36 -1.68 2.89
CA VAL A 441 5.36 -1.10 3.79
C VAL A 441 5.38 -1.75 5.17
N LYS A 442 4.41 -2.61 5.49
CA LYS A 442 4.40 -3.42 6.72
C LYS A 442 5.24 -4.66 6.51
N THR A 443 5.12 -5.36 5.38
CA THR A 443 5.95 -6.53 5.05
C THR A 443 7.38 -6.12 4.72
N PHE A 444 7.55 -5.19 3.78
CA PHE A 444 8.86 -4.63 3.44
C PHE A 444 9.20 -3.53 4.42
N ARG A 445 9.93 -3.87 5.47
CA ARG A 445 10.41 -2.96 6.52
C ARG A 445 11.75 -3.43 7.08
N PRO A 446 12.55 -2.57 7.73
CA PRO A 446 13.75 -3.01 8.42
C PRO A 446 13.39 -3.93 9.59
N ILE A 447 14.21 -4.96 9.80
CA ILE A 447 14.23 -5.79 11.00
C ILE A 447 15.68 -5.96 11.46
N GLU A 448 15.87 -6.58 12.62
CA GLU A 448 17.20 -6.98 13.08
C GLU A 448 17.82 -7.98 12.10
N ARG A 449 18.91 -7.56 11.42
CA ARG A 449 19.53 -8.30 10.31
C ARG A 449 19.93 -9.73 10.67
N HIS A 450 20.42 -9.95 11.89
CA HIS A 450 20.87 -11.27 12.33
C HIS A 450 19.74 -12.29 12.28
N ILE A 451 18.49 -11.88 12.56
CA ILE A 451 17.29 -12.74 12.49
C ILE A 451 17.05 -13.19 11.05
N ALA A 452 17.09 -12.26 10.09
CA ALA A 452 16.91 -12.59 8.67
C ALA A 452 17.99 -13.57 8.18
N ARG A 453 19.24 -13.35 8.62
CA ARG A 453 20.37 -14.22 8.28
C ARG A 453 20.22 -15.61 8.90
N ASP A 454 19.77 -15.73 10.15
CA ASP A 454 19.53 -17.04 10.79
C ASP A 454 18.43 -17.83 10.06
N LEU A 455 17.31 -17.18 9.76
CA LEU A 455 16.19 -17.80 9.03
C LEU A 455 16.60 -18.28 7.63
N LEU A 456 17.48 -17.53 6.95
CA LEU A 456 17.99 -17.89 5.64
C LEU A 456 19.27 -18.73 5.68
N GLN A 457 19.78 -19.09 6.87
CA GLN A 457 21.04 -19.81 7.09
C GLN A 457 22.22 -19.14 6.36
N LEU A 458 22.43 -17.86 6.65
CA LEU A 458 23.47 -17.02 6.07
C LEU A 458 24.54 -16.64 7.09
N PRO A 459 25.79 -16.40 6.67
CA PRO A 459 26.88 -16.03 7.56
C PRO A 459 26.62 -14.68 8.25
N GLN A 460 26.93 -14.61 9.54
CA GLN A 460 26.72 -13.41 10.37
C GLN A 460 27.89 -12.42 10.30
N ASP A 461 29.08 -12.90 10.01
CA ASP A 461 30.35 -12.17 9.99
C ASP A 461 30.73 -11.60 8.61
N LYS A 462 29.94 -11.91 7.57
CA LYS A 462 30.20 -11.48 6.19
C LYS A 462 29.31 -10.32 5.74
N LYS A 463 29.77 -9.62 4.70
CA LYS A 463 28.99 -8.68 3.89
C LYS A 463 28.18 -9.43 2.85
N ILE A 464 26.86 -9.29 2.89
CA ILE A 464 25.94 -10.02 2.01
C ILE A 464 25.50 -9.12 0.85
N ILE A 465 25.81 -9.54 -0.37
CA ILE A 465 25.30 -8.93 -1.61
C ILE A 465 24.13 -9.77 -2.09
N PHE A 466 22.95 -9.17 -2.21
CA PHE A 466 21.78 -9.82 -2.78
C PHE A 466 21.52 -9.31 -4.20
N PHE A 467 21.22 -10.22 -5.12
CA PHE A 467 20.64 -9.89 -6.41
C PHE A 467 19.67 -10.98 -6.86
N GLY A 468 18.70 -10.61 -7.69
CA GLY A 468 17.76 -11.57 -8.24
C GLY A 468 16.87 -11.00 -9.33
N ALA A 469 16.25 -11.91 -10.08
CA ALA A 469 15.26 -11.60 -11.12
C ALA A 469 14.39 -12.84 -11.34
N THR A 470 13.18 -12.70 -11.89
CA THR A 470 12.35 -13.88 -12.23
C THR A 470 13.11 -14.84 -13.16
N TYR A 471 13.73 -14.31 -14.21
CA TYR A 471 14.60 -15.03 -15.13
C TYR A 471 15.94 -14.30 -15.21
N THR A 472 17.02 -14.93 -14.73
CA THR A 472 18.35 -14.30 -14.75
C THR A 472 18.98 -14.29 -16.15
N ASP A 473 18.49 -15.12 -17.07
CA ASP A 473 18.91 -15.19 -18.48
C ASP A 473 18.19 -14.21 -19.40
N ASP A 474 17.21 -13.45 -18.90
CA ASP A 474 16.67 -12.31 -19.64
C ASP A 474 17.77 -11.24 -19.82
N LYS A 475 18.18 -11.00 -21.06
CA LYS A 475 19.23 -10.03 -21.43
C LYS A 475 18.97 -8.65 -20.81
N ARG A 476 17.70 -8.29 -20.67
CA ARG A 476 17.24 -7.04 -20.08
C ARG A 476 17.67 -6.87 -18.62
N LYS A 477 17.86 -7.98 -17.88
CA LYS A 477 18.28 -7.97 -16.48
C LYS A 477 19.78 -7.77 -16.28
N GLY A 478 20.58 -7.72 -17.35
CA GLY A 478 21.98 -7.28 -17.34
C GLY A 478 22.94 -8.13 -16.51
N MET A 479 22.69 -9.45 -16.42
CA MET A 479 23.56 -10.34 -15.64
C MET A 479 25.00 -10.41 -16.17
N ASN A 480 25.20 -10.20 -17.48
CA ASN A 480 26.55 -10.12 -18.04
C ASN A 480 27.33 -8.92 -17.47
N GLN A 481 26.67 -7.76 -17.36
CA GLN A 481 27.25 -6.57 -16.77
C GLN A 481 27.50 -6.77 -15.27
N LEU A 482 26.59 -7.45 -14.56
CA LEU A 482 26.77 -7.80 -13.16
C LEU A 482 27.99 -8.67 -12.92
N ILE A 483 28.17 -9.73 -13.72
CA ILE A 483 29.33 -10.62 -13.64
C ILE A 483 30.62 -9.81 -13.83
N ALA A 484 30.68 -8.98 -14.87
CA ALA A 484 31.83 -8.12 -15.11
C ALA A 484 32.10 -7.16 -13.93
N ALA A 485 31.05 -6.50 -13.41
CA ALA A 485 31.17 -5.56 -12.30
C ALA A 485 31.65 -6.22 -11.00
N LEU A 486 31.14 -7.41 -10.67
CA LEU A 486 31.58 -8.14 -9.46
C LEU A 486 33.03 -8.63 -9.59
N ASN A 487 33.49 -9.03 -10.78
CA ASN A 487 34.90 -9.38 -11.02
C ASN A 487 35.83 -8.17 -10.87
N ILE A 488 35.43 -7.02 -11.42
CA ILE A 488 36.15 -5.74 -11.24
C ILE A 488 36.18 -5.37 -9.75
N ALA A 489 35.04 -5.44 -9.07
CA ALA A 489 34.93 -5.12 -7.65
C ALA A 489 35.80 -6.02 -6.78
N SER A 490 35.78 -7.34 -7.02
CA SER A 490 36.64 -8.30 -6.32
C SER A 490 38.12 -7.96 -6.47
N THR A 491 38.57 -7.69 -7.70
CA THR A 491 39.98 -7.34 -7.97
C THR A 491 40.39 -6.06 -7.25
N LYS A 492 39.55 -5.02 -7.29
CA LYS A 492 39.83 -3.74 -6.63
C LYS A 492 39.79 -3.83 -5.10
N LEU A 493 38.90 -4.66 -4.55
CA LEU A 493 38.78 -4.89 -3.10
C LEU A 493 40.01 -5.64 -2.57
N GLU A 494 40.51 -6.65 -3.27
CA GLU A 494 41.72 -7.40 -2.86
C GLU A 494 42.99 -6.53 -2.83
N LEU A 495 43.07 -5.50 -3.68
CA LEU A 495 44.16 -4.51 -3.65
C LEU A 495 44.11 -3.60 -2.42
N ASN A 496 42.96 -3.53 -1.73
CA ASN A 496 42.79 -2.75 -0.52
C ASN A 496 43.00 -3.64 0.71
N SER A 497 44.05 -3.40 1.49
CA SER A 497 44.53 -4.29 2.58
C SER A 497 43.50 -4.56 3.69
N ASN A 498 42.42 -3.79 3.76
CA ASN A 498 41.39 -3.88 4.80
C ASN A 498 40.17 -4.72 4.39
N PHE A 499 40.12 -5.28 3.19
CA PHE A 499 38.95 -6.02 2.70
C PHE A 499 39.38 -7.27 1.93
N LYS A 500 38.95 -8.45 2.38
CA LYS A 500 39.27 -9.72 1.69
C LYS A 500 38.05 -10.24 0.96
N ARG A 501 38.30 -10.92 -0.18
CA ARG A 501 37.26 -11.59 -0.97
C ARG A 501 36.37 -12.53 -0.14
N GLN A 502 36.95 -13.21 0.84
CA GLN A 502 36.25 -14.13 1.75
C GLN A 502 35.25 -13.44 2.69
N ASP A 503 35.34 -12.11 2.85
CA ASP A 503 34.47 -11.30 3.72
C ASP A 503 33.13 -10.99 3.03
N VAL A 504 32.98 -11.34 1.74
CA VAL A 504 31.75 -11.16 0.96
C VAL A 504 31.05 -12.49 0.73
N TYR A 505 29.72 -12.46 0.76
CA TYR A 505 28.87 -13.60 0.46
C TYR A 505 27.72 -13.18 -0.46
N LEU A 506 27.39 -14.01 -1.45
CA LEU A 506 26.31 -13.73 -2.39
C LEU A 506 25.03 -14.45 -1.97
N LEU A 507 23.92 -13.73 -2.04
CA LEU A 507 22.59 -14.30 -2.04
C LEU A 507 22.03 -14.14 -3.46
N VAL A 508 21.60 -15.26 -4.07
CA VAL A 508 21.06 -15.26 -5.43
C VAL A 508 19.66 -15.85 -5.41
N ALA A 509 18.69 -15.12 -5.96
CA ALA A 509 17.31 -15.57 -6.13
C ALA A 509 16.84 -15.41 -7.58
N GLY A 510 15.92 -16.28 -8.01
CA GLY A 510 15.40 -16.27 -9.37
C GLY A 510 15.58 -17.57 -10.12
N LEU A 511 14.85 -17.77 -11.22
CA LEU A 511 15.06 -18.92 -12.10
C LEU A 511 16.39 -18.78 -12.83
N ASN A 512 17.08 -19.91 -13.06
CA ASN A 512 18.40 -20.00 -13.69
C ASN A 512 19.57 -19.38 -12.87
N GLY A 513 19.35 -18.97 -11.62
CA GLY A 513 20.40 -18.39 -10.77
C GLY A 513 21.57 -19.35 -10.49
N GLU A 514 21.31 -20.66 -10.49
CA GLU A 514 22.32 -21.71 -10.31
C GLU A 514 23.42 -21.71 -11.39
N LYS A 515 23.14 -21.16 -12.57
CA LYS A 515 24.11 -21.04 -13.68
C LYS A 515 25.01 -19.82 -13.54
N ILE A 516 24.54 -18.78 -12.83
CA ILE A 516 25.24 -17.52 -12.68
C ILE A 516 26.22 -17.57 -11.50
N LEU A 517 25.81 -18.16 -10.38
CA LEU A 517 26.61 -18.19 -9.16
C LEU A 517 28.05 -18.73 -9.36
N PRO A 518 28.30 -19.82 -10.13
CA PRO A 518 29.66 -20.32 -10.38
C PRO A 518 30.56 -19.38 -11.19
N LEU A 519 29.99 -18.37 -11.89
CA LEU A 519 30.73 -17.41 -12.70
C LEU A 519 31.19 -16.18 -11.89
N LEU A 520 30.75 -16.09 -10.63
CA LEU A 520 31.00 -14.94 -9.77
C LEU A 520 32.21 -15.16 -8.87
N PRO A 521 32.90 -14.09 -8.47
CA PRO A 521 34.12 -14.25 -7.68
C PRO A 521 33.82 -14.58 -6.20
N PHE A 522 32.61 -14.42 -5.69
CA PHE A 522 32.36 -14.59 -4.26
C PHE A 522 31.61 -15.90 -3.97
N ASP A 523 31.86 -16.49 -2.80
CA ASP A 523 31.04 -17.60 -2.30
C ASP A 523 29.59 -17.14 -2.14
N GLY A 524 28.63 -18.05 -2.28
CA GLY A 524 27.24 -17.67 -2.11
C GLY A 524 26.26 -18.81 -2.02
N LYS A 525 24.99 -18.43 -1.82
CA LYS A 525 23.84 -19.31 -1.74
C LYS A 525 22.83 -18.96 -2.81
N TYR A 526 22.42 -19.98 -3.56
CA TYR A 526 21.26 -19.91 -4.46
C TYR A 526 20.01 -20.38 -3.71
N THR A 527 18.93 -19.59 -3.80
CA THR A 527 17.68 -19.84 -3.06
C THR A 527 16.54 -20.36 -3.93
N GLY A 528 16.72 -20.41 -5.26
CA GLY A 528 15.61 -20.64 -6.18
C GLY A 528 14.73 -19.40 -6.32
N LEU A 529 13.47 -19.62 -6.70
CA LEU A 529 12.48 -18.54 -6.81
C LEU A 529 11.86 -18.27 -5.43
N LEU A 530 11.90 -17.01 -4.98
CA LEU A 530 11.18 -16.55 -3.79
C LEU A 530 9.75 -16.20 -4.21
N HIS A 531 8.78 -16.98 -3.74
CA HIS A 531 7.39 -16.94 -4.26
C HIS A 531 6.50 -15.92 -3.55
N ASP A 532 6.84 -15.54 -2.33
CA ASP A 532 6.04 -14.67 -1.48
C ASP A 532 6.84 -13.45 -1.01
N ASP A 533 6.10 -12.43 -0.58
CA ASP A 533 6.69 -11.15 -0.20
C ASP A 533 7.46 -11.23 1.12
N ILE A 534 7.17 -12.20 2.00
CA ILE A 534 7.86 -12.38 3.29
C ILE A 534 9.27 -12.93 3.03
N THR A 535 9.39 -14.01 2.25
CA THR A 535 10.69 -14.60 1.93
C THR A 535 11.56 -13.65 1.12
N LEU A 536 10.95 -12.86 0.23
CA LEU A 536 11.66 -11.80 -0.50
C LEU A 536 12.12 -10.66 0.43
N ALA A 537 11.27 -10.21 1.36
CA ALA A 537 11.64 -9.21 2.35
C ALA A 537 12.81 -9.67 3.23
N LEU A 538 12.81 -10.94 3.68
CA LEU A 538 13.91 -11.55 4.43
C LEU A 538 15.23 -11.51 3.65
N ALA A 539 15.20 -11.76 2.34
CA ALA A 539 16.39 -11.71 1.50
C ALA A 539 16.99 -10.29 1.44
N TYR A 540 16.15 -9.26 1.31
CA TYR A 540 16.61 -7.87 1.40
C TYR A 540 17.17 -7.55 2.80
N GLN A 541 16.43 -7.90 3.85
CA GLN A 541 16.78 -7.60 5.24
C GLN A 541 18.09 -8.27 5.70
N ALA A 542 18.41 -9.45 5.14
CA ALA A 542 19.67 -10.13 5.40
C ALA A 542 20.88 -9.49 4.71
N ALA A 543 20.64 -8.79 3.60
CA ALA A 543 21.69 -8.21 2.75
C ALA A 543 22.24 -6.88 3.29
N ASP A 544 23.52 -6.63 3.04
CA ASP A 544 24.14 -5.31 3.20
C ASP A 544 23.91 -4.44 1.95
N ILE A 545 23.66 -5.05 0.80
CA ILE A 545 23.46 -4.33 -0.46
C ILE A 545 22.62 -5.16 -1.40
N PHE A 546 21.70 -4.52 -2.11
CA PHE A 546 20.95 -5.12 -3.21
C PHE A 546 21.44 -4.58 -4.56
N LEU A 547 21.65 -5.47 -5.54
CA LEU A 547 22.08 -5.08 -6.89
C LEU A 547 20.95 -5.27 -7.90
N CYS A 548 20.66 -4.21 -8.66
CA CYS A 548 19.70 -4.24 -9.76
C CYS A 548 20.33 -3.78 -11.09
N PRO A 549 21.02 -4.68 -11.82
CA PRO A 549 21.76 -4.36 -13.04
C PRO A 549 20.86 -4.36 -14.29
N SER A 550 19.57 -4.02 -14.17
CA SER A 550 18.65 -4.04 -15.30
C SER A 550 19.05 -2.98 -16.34
N LEU A 551 19.08 -3.36 -17.61
CA LEU A 551 19.33 -2.46 -18.74
C LEU A 551 18.05 -1.73 -19.15
N GLU A 552 16.91 -2.41 -19.18
CA GLU A 552 15.62 -1.79 -19.49
C GLU A 552 14.59 -2.27 -18.47
N ASP A 553 13.93 -1.39 -17.74
CA ASP A 553 12.86 -1.78 -16.81
C ASP A 553 11.99 -0.55 -16.57
N ALA A 554 10.68 -0.74 -16.46
CA ALA A 554 9.75 0.36 -16.23
C ALA A 554 9.82 0.89 -14.79
N GLY A 555 10.29 0.07 -13.86
CA GLY A 555 10.30 0.34 -12.43
C GLY A 555 10.38 -0.97 -11.66
N PRO A 556 11.58 -1.58 -11.57
CA PRO A 556 11.71 -2.87 -10.91
C PRO A 556 11.35 -2.69 -9.44
N MET A 557 10.22 -3.25 -9.02
CA MET A 557 9.72 -3.12 -7.65
C MET A 557 10.76 -3.55 -6.61
N MET A 558 11.65 -4.47 -6.98
CA MET A 558 12.74 -4.92 -6.13
C MET A 558 13.66 -3.80 -5.62
N ILE A 559 13.86 -2.71 -6.40
CA ILE A 559 14.61 -1.54 -5.92
C ILE A 559 13.89 -0.91 -4.73
N SER A 560 12.61 -0.60 -4.90
CA SER A 560 11.79 0.02 -3.88
C SER A 560 11.58 -0.89 -2.67
N GLU A 561 11.36 -2.19 -2.88
CA GLU A 561 11.22 -3.20 -1.83
C GLU A 561 12.50 -3.33 -0.99
N ALA A 562 13.68 -3.35 -1.63
CA ALA A 562 14.96 -3.36 -0.93
C ALA A 562 15.16 -2.09 -0.08
N LEU A 563 14.91 -0.91 -0.66
CA LEU A 563 15.02 0.36 0.06
C LEU A 563 14.03 0.43 1.23
N LEU A 564 12.80 -0.05 1.06
CA LEU A 564 11.81 -0.17 2.13
C LEU A 564 12.27 -1.12 3.25
N CYS A 565 13.06 -2.15 2.96
CA CYS A 565 13.70 -2.98 3.99
C CYS A 565 14.91 -2.31 4.66
N GLY A 566 15.28 -1.09 4.24
CA GLY A 566 16.47 -0.40 4.71
C GLY A 566 17.76 -0.94 4.08
N THR A 567 17.67 -1.63 2.95
CA THR A 567 18.83 -2.19 2.24
C THR A 567 19.25 -1.24 1.12
N PRO A 568 20.46 -0.68 1.16
CA PRO A 568 20.96 0.19 0.10
C PRO A 568 21.03 -0.52 -1.26
N VAL A 569 20.78 0.22 -2.34
CA VAL A 569 20.69 -0.35 -3.69
C VAL A 569 21.75 0.21 -4.61
N VAL A 570 22.39 -0.65 -5.40
CA VAL A 570 23.22 -0.22 -6.54
C VAL A 570 22.59 -0.72 -7.83
N ALA A 571 22.27 0.20 -8.73
CA ALA A 571 21.49 -0.08 -9.93
C ALA A 571 21.95 0.75 -11.12
N PHE A 572 21.63 0.30 -12.34
CA PHE A 572 21.78 1.14 -13.52
C PHE A 572 20.71 2.23 -13.60
N LYS A 573 21.03 3.32 -14.29
CA LYS A 573 20.15 4.47 -14.57
C LYS A 573 18.98 4.11 -15.50
N THR A 574 18.04 3.31 -15.01
CA THR A 574 16.84 2.85 -15.71
C THR A 574 15.65 2.76 -14.75
N GLY A 575 14.43 2.84 -15.28
CA GLY A 575 13.20 2.73 -14.48
C GLY A 575 13.16 3.69 -13.30
N ILE A 576 12.91 3.16 -12.09
CA ILE A 576 12.77 3.95 -10.86
C ILE A 576 14.10 4.33 -10.21
N ALA A 577 15.21 3.68 -10.60
CA ALA A 577 16.52 3.91 -9.97
C ALA A 577 16.90 5.40 -9.89
N PRO A 578 16.86 6.21 -10.97
CA PRO A 578 17.19 7.63 -10.90
C PRO A 578 16.18 8.48 -10.11
N ASP A 579 14.97 7.98 -9.85
CA ASP A 579 13.92 8.72 -9.15
C ASP A 579 14.06 8.58 -7.63
N ILE A 580 14.49 7.40 -7.17
CA ILE A 580 14.43 7.00 -5.76
C ILE A 580 15.82 6.84 -5.11
N ILE A 581 16.86 6.56 -5.89
CA ILE A 581 18.21 6.38 -5.36
C ILE A 581 18.96 7.71 -5.44
N GLU A 582 19.46 8.16 -4.29
CA GLU A 582 20.35 9.30 -4.16
C GLU A 582 21.74 8.77 -3.79
N ASN A 583 22.70 9.03 -4.68
CA ASN A 583 24.07 8.52 -4.55
C ASN A 583 24.64 8.86 -3.17
N ASN A 584 25.16 7.85 -2.48
CA ASN A 584 25.80 7.93 -1.16
C ASN A 584 24.86 8.22 0.01
N LEU A 585 23.55 8.40 -0.23
CA LEU A 585 22.55 8.55 0.81
C LEU A 585 21.77 7.27 1.03
N ASN A 586 21.39 6.56 -0.03
CA ASN A 586 20.65 5.30 0.07
C ASN A 586 21.09 4.24 -0.96
N GLY A 587 22.14 4.52 -1.74
CA GLY A 587 22.57 3.65 -2.81
C GLY A 587 23.49 4.34 -3.81
N TYR A 588 23.57 3.78 -5.01
CA TYR A 588 24.31 4.34 -6.14
C TYR A 588 23.64 4.03 -7.48
N VAL A 589 23.49 5.04 -8.33
CA VAL A 589 22.98 4.92 -9.71
C VAL A 589 24.15 5.00 -10.69
N ALA A 590 24.48 3.87 -11.30
CA ALA A 590 25.51 3.74 -12.32
C ALA A 590 24.99 4.04 -13.72
N ASN A 591 25.88 4.44 -14.62
CA ASN A 591 25.59 4.61 -16.03
C ASN A 591 25.12 3.29 -16.65
N ILE A 592 24.06 3.37 -17.47
CA ILE A 592 23.38 2.21 -18.03
C ILE A 592 24.36 1.34 -18.86
N GLY A 593 24.51 0.09 -18.45
CA GLY A 593 25.35 -0.87 -19.15
C GLY A 593 26.85 -0.78 -18.90
N ASP A 594 27.31 0.08 -17.98
CA ASP A 594 28.72 0.26 -17.61
C ASP A 594 29.12 -0.58 -16.37
N PRO A 595 29.85 -1.70 -16.54
CA PRO A 595 30.25 -2.53 -15.41
C PRO A 595 31.28 -1.89 -14.48
N GLU A 596 32.11 -0.96 -14.97
CA GLU A 596 33.13 -0.30 -14.15
C GLU A 596 32.48 0.68 -13.17
N ASP A 597 31.51 1.45 -13.65
CA ASP A 597 30.74 2.37 -12.81
C ASP A 597 29.83 1.60 -11.82
N LEU A 598 29.25 0.48 -12.25
CA LEU A 598 28.52 -0.41 -11.34
C LEU A 598 29.44 -0.98 -10.25
N ALA A 599 30.65 -1.41 -10.61
CA ALA A 599 31.65 -1.87 -9.66
C ALA A 599 32.08 -0.79 -8.67
N HIS A 600 32.22 0.46 -9.14
CA HIS A 600 32.51 1.61 -8.28
C HIS A 600 31.45 1.79 -7.20
N GLY A 601 30.16 1.80 -7.59
CA GLY A 601 29.04 1.87 -6.64
C GLY A 601 29.02 0.71 -5.65
N ILE A 602 29.28 -0.53 -6.10
CA ILE A 602 29.36 -1.72 -5.24
C ILE A 602 30.45 -1.54 -4.17
N ILE A 603 31.67 -1.18 -4.57
CA ILE A 603 32.80 -0.97 -3.65
C ILE A 603 32.47 0.12 -2.64
N GLN A 604 31.91 1.23 -3.11
CA GLN A 604 31.60 2.39 -2.28
C GLN A 604 30.59 2.05 -1.18
N ILE A 605 29.51 1.33 -1.51
CA ILE A 605 28.50 0.95 -0.53
C ILE A 605 29.02 -0.13 0.44
N LEU A 606 29.77 -1.12 -0.05
CA LEU A 606 30.34 -2.19 0.78
C LEU A 606 31.38 -1.68 1.80
N THR A 607 32.15 -0.66 1.43
CA THR A 607 33.21 -0.09 2.27
C THR A 607 32.76 1.13 3.08
N SER A 608 31.47 1.49 3.01
CA SER A 608 30.93 2.61 3.79
C SER A 608 30.95 2.30 5.30
N ASN A 609 31.53 3.22 6.07
CA ASN A 609 31.52 3.17 7.54
C ASN A 609 30.17 3.60 8.13
N ASP A 610 29.27 4.16 7.33
CA ASP A 610 27.99 4.73 7.78
C ASP A 610 26.78 3.98 7.19
N HIS A 611 26.86 2.66 7.27
CA HIS A 611 25.82 1.79 6.76
C HIS A 611 24.46 2.00 7.46
N GLN A 612 24.47 2.44 8.73
CA GLN A 612 23.25 2.73 9.47
C GLN A 612 22.50 3.93 8.89
N ASN A 613 23.19 5.02 8.54
CA ASN A 613 22.50 6.15 7.91
C ASN A 613 22.03 5.78 6.50
N LEU A 614 22.84 5.06 5.71
CA LEU A 614 22.40 4.54 4.41
C LEU A 614 21.06 3.78 4.52
N SER A 615 20.95 2.92 5.52
CA SER A 615 19.74 2.14 5.79
C SER A 615 18.53 3.00 6.19
N LYS A 616 18.73 3.98 7.07
CA LYS A 616 17.65 4.91 7.50
C LYS A 616 17.15 5.76 6.33
N TYR A 617 18.05 6.31 5.53
CA TYR A 617 17.70 7.11 4.34
C TYR A 617 17.00 6.26 3.28
N ALA A 618 17.46 5.03 3.05
CA ALA A 618 16.79 4.08 2.15
C ALA A 618 15.32 3.89 2.52
N ARG A 619 15.04 3.58 3.79
CA ARG A 619 13.67 3.42 4.28
C ARG A 619 12.86 4.70 4.13
N SER A 620 13.39 5.83 4.62
CA SER A 620 12.67 7.10 4.65
C SER A 620 12.28 7.56 3.24
N LYS A 621 13.21 7.47 2.28
CA LYS A 621 12.98 7.88 0.90
C LYS A 621 11.91 7.00 0.24
N ALA A 622 12.03 5.67 0.38
CA ALA A 622 11.10 4.74 -0.26
C ALA A 622 9.69 4.78 0.36
N LEU A 623 9.59 5.01 1.67
CA LEU A 623 8.30 5.15 2.35
C LEU A 623 7.52 6.35 1.80
N GLY A 624 8.18 7.49 1.56
CA GLY A 624 7.54 8.67 0.96
C GLY A 624 7.04 8.48 -0.47
N PHE A 625 7.55 7.48 -1.20
CA PHE A 625 7.10 7.15 -2.55
C PHE A 625 5.97 6.12 -2.54
N HIS A 626 6.09 5.06 -1.73
CA HIS A 626 5.33 3.83 -1.92
C HIS A 626 4.30 3.53 -0.82
N ASP A 627 4.17 4.41 0.18
CA ASP A 627 3.14 4.28 1.21
C ASP A 627 1.74 4.13 0.59
N PRO A 628 1.01 3.02 0.85
CA PRO A 628 -0.26 2.73 0.18
C PRO A 628 -1.30 3.84 0.35
N THR A 629 -1.40 4.43 1.53
CA THR A 629 -2.34 5.50 1.83
C THR A 629 -2.01 6.76 1.02
N THR A 630 -0.74 7.15 1.01
CA THR A 630 -0.27 8.31 0.24
C THR A 630 -0.45 8.14 -1.27
N VAL A 631 -0.15 6.94 -1.80
CA VAL A 631 -0.31 6.62 -3.22
C VAL A 631 -1.79 6.60 -3.61
N ALA A 632 -2.65 5.96 -2.81
CA ALA A 632 -4.10 5.94 -3.05
C ALA A 632 -4.65 7.37 -3.10
N ALA A 633 -4.29 8.24 -2.15
CA ALA A 633 -4.71 9.64 -2.12
C ALA A 633 -4.34 10.40 -3.42
N LYS A 634 -3.13 10.19 -3.96
CA LYS A 634 -2.71 10.80 -5.24
C LYS A 634 -3.56 10.31 -6.42
N HIS A 635 -3.88 9.02 -6.45
CA HIS A 635 -4.77 8.46 -7.47
C HIS A 635 -6.18 9.05 -7.36
N ILE A 636 -6.70 9.14 -6.14
CA ILE A 636 -8.03 9.68 -5.85
C ILE A 636 -8.14 11.14 -6.30
N ASP A 637 -7.18 11.98 -5.93
CA ASP A 637 -7.10 13.39 -6.37
C ASP A 637 -7.05 13.51 -7.91
N LEU A 638 -6.30 12.63 -8.59
CA LEU A 638 -6.34 12.56 -10.05
C LEU A 638 -7.74 12.18 -10.56
N TYR A 639 -8.38 11.18 -9.95
CA TYR A 639 -9.68 10.69 -10.40
C TYR A 639 -10.79 11.74 -10.27
N GLN A 640 -10.81 12.56 -9.20
CA GLN A 640 -11.79 13.67 -9.14
C GLN A 640 -11.50 14.78 -10.13
N LYS A 641 -10.24 15.01 -10.49
CA LYS A 641 -9.91 16.01 -11.53
C LYS A 641 -10.34 15.55 -12.93
N LEU A 642 -10.64 14.25 -13.10
CA LEU A 642 -11.08 13.66 -14.35
C LEU A 642 -12.59 13.45 -14.42
N SER A 643 -13.24 13.24 -13.26
CA SER A 643 -14.69 13.07 -13.12
C SER A 643 -15.40 14.41 -13.14
#